data_AF-A0A0F9K9V7-F1
#
_entry.id   AF-A0A0F9K9V7-F1
#
_cell.length_a   1.000
_cell.length_b   1.000
_cell.length_c   1.000
_cell.angle_alpha   90.00
_cell.angle_beta   90.00
_cell.angle_gamma   90.00
#
_symmetry.space_group_name_H-M   'P 1'
#
loop_
_entity.id
_entity.type
_entity.pdbx_description
1 polymer ?
#
loop_
_entity_poly.entity_id
_entity_poly.type
_entity_poly.pdbx_seq_one_letter_code
_entity_poly.pdbx_strand_id
1 'polypeptide(L)'
;MTLKHYDYSDLNITSSLKPASIPTGFLDDTSQNLFMIDSSDNKKLQKSTDKGNSWVNIATRDRNIRSIWYDRPNELLYYFTGNNGIVENRVYKWDIAGASETRIGGGAELNSFGTSKVGRDVFLIGSTIYCTNNRAGTGHEIVVWKWNGSNWNVDAFLNLDAPNSYSPIPSYVVIVGTDAYFLVQNTATNTHKYLVKFNSTGPTLSNVWQDRVVTYNFPDNIQRGISYDGNDTLFLVLNRGGNDFLMNFTISTTTMTEKGRYDIALMVDRFTDSSVDIPFTLELGFDTGADKIYQITQARGNLNLISTFDFTDTVIHITSHFVIDNSGNMFELIELSSEIYDAEISHGRMNTPFANMRISDTVKISSGMFIQLTDRYSTSLNTPFIYKATFNFEDDDVGANPAGWTVEEAGGTINVIAELDGHKKVLELNDTDGGNIIFTTQAFVSGQPTGTIELWWRTNDANQESTVFGLNQSGGVSIQLVILADKFQYRDSGGFNDVGLATVDNTWYHIKLIFDCTSDTYDIWIDEIEYQTDVGLRVLAVTLDSLRLASSVAGSNYINYFDAIGYSWDPSYTVGNNLIAEGAIDQVVFEGLVQEFTEEPLQEVSIRSQAIEMDNIFPAGDFSGSSQSIINSLITTLASYITPGTLAAGQAMGTITFAGDQTLRTILEDFAFLNNFIWYLTPTGALQFNNGTIDSTFDITESTPALDVGRNRGKRAVNKVNIKGAIVAGTQVAGVGAEDLTDQQQFGINPFSRTISFLNTQSLCNIAETNILSRLGTQATIPRFSDRDILIGFIQPGETITFQFVLGNFNIPSGQFGIELTLYNARQGIGTYDISDVL
;
A
#
# COMPACT_ATOMS: atom_id res chain seq x y z
N MET A 1 -4.99 -13.39 4.22
CA MET A 1 -4.45 -12.07 4.59
C MET A 1 -3.69 -12.10 5.90
N THR A 2 -2.36 -11.99 5.82
CA THR A 2 -1.51 -11.57 6.94
C THR A 2 -1.02 -10.17 6.60
N LEU A 3 -1.70 -9.15 7.14
CA LEU A 3 -1.34 -7.78 6.83
C LEU A 3 -0.05 -7.39 7.55
N LYS A 4 0.94 -6.94 6.77
CA LYS A 4 2.17 -6.36 7.31
C LYS A 4 2.18 -4.85 7.24
N HIS A 5 2.61 -4.23 8.33
CA HIS A 5 2.97 -2.80 8.36
C HIS A 5 4.34 -2.66 9.02
N TYR A 6 5.12 -1.72 8.53
CA TYR A 6 6.45 -1.43 9.03
C TYR A 6 6.60 0.08 9.18
N ASP A 7 7.17 0.49 10.29
CA ASP A 7 7.52 1.87 10.60
C ASP A 7 8.81 1.88 11.41
N TYR A 8 9.49 3.01 11.46
CA TYR A 8 10.66 3.17 12.31
C TYR A 8 10.22 3.36 13.77
N SER A 9 11.02 2.88 14.71
CA SER A 9 10.78 3.03 16.15
C SER A 9 12.07 3.42 16.87
N ASP A 10 11.95 4.33 17.84
CA ASP A 10 13.06 4.79 18.67
C ASP A 10 13.55 3.65 19.57
N LEU A 11 14.83 3.29 19.42
CA LEU A 11 15.48 2.26 20.23
C LEU A 11 15.78 2.72 21.66
N ASN A 12 15.58 4.00 21.97
CA ASN A 12 16.06 4.68 23.18
C ASN A 12 17.60 4.56 23.33
N ILE A 13 18.30 4.49 22.20
CA ILE A 13 19.76 4.42 22.09
C ILE A 13 20.26 5.71 21.45
N THR A 14 21.06 6.49 22.18
CA THR A 14 21.86 7.57 21.58
C THR A 14 23.28 7.04 21.34
N SER A 15 23.60 6.78 20.07
CA SER A 15 24.94 6.36 19.65
C SER A 15 25.99 7.41 19.99
N SER A 16 27.08 6.95 20.62
CA SER A 16 28.23 7.80 20.96
C SER A 16 29.05 8.26 19.75
N LEU A 17 28.84 7.64 18.58
CA LEU A 17 29.53 7.93 17.32
C LEU A 17 28.50 8.22 16.21
N LYS A 18 28.91 8.97 15.19
CA LYS A 18 28.07 9.37 14.05
C LYS A 18 28.77 9.05 12.73
N PRO A 19 28.03 8.78 11.64
CA PRO A 19 28.63 8.50 10.35
C PRO A 19 29.26 9.74 9.74
N ALA A 20 30.39 9.55 9.05
CA ALA A 20 31.11 10.63 8.36
C ALA A 20 30.31 11.31 7.23
N SER A 21 29.43 10.58 6.55
CA SER A 21 28.45 11.06 5.55
C SER A 21 27.56 9.91 5.06
N ILE A 22 26.33 10.21 4.59
CA ILE A 22 25.35 9.23 4.05
C ILE A 22 25.91 8.21 3.05
N PRO A 23 26.77 8.59 2.08
CA PRO A 23 27.14 7.61 1.06
C PRO A 23 28.27 6.65 1.48
N THR A 24 28.78 6.80 2.71
CA THR A 24 30.06 6.21 3.14
C THR A 24 29.99 5.58 4.51
N GLY A 25 28.95 5.93 5.27
CA GLY A 25 29.10 6.16 6.68
C GLY A 25 28.57 5.03 7.54
N PHE A 26 27.50 4.37 7.12
CA PHE A 26 26.70 3.49 7.95
C PHE A 26 26.02 2.44 7.07
N LEU A 27 26.15 1.17 7.42
CA LEU A 27 25.40 0.06 6.83
C LEU A 27 25.18 -1.02 7.88
N ASP A 28 24.25 -1.93 7.62
CA ASP A 28 24.01 -3.11 8.43
C ASP A 28 24.27 -4.42 7.64
N ASP A 29 24.55 -5.50 8.37
CA ASP A 29 24.61 -6.86 7.80
C ASP A 29 23.31 -7.64 8.01
N THR A 30 23.23 -8.82 7.40
CA THR A 30 22.08 -9.76 7.52
C THR A 30 21.78 -10.20 8.96
N SER A 31 22.70 -9.94 9.91
CA SER A 31 22.53 -10.16 11.35
C SER A 31 22.24 -8.86 12.12
N GLN A 32 21.89 -7.78 11.42
CA GLN A 32 21.66 -6.43 11.95
C GLN A 32 22.87 -5.82 12.70
N ASN A 33 24.09 -6.28 12.44
CA ASN A 33 25.27 -5.60 12.96
C ASN A 33 25.54 -4.34 12.16
N LEU A 34 25.80 -3.23 12.84
CA LEU A 34 26.08 -1.94 12.22
C LEU A 34 27.57 -1.77 11.96
N PHE A 35 27.94 -1.25 10.79
CA PHE A 35 29.31 -0.89 10.43
C PHE A 35 29.37 0.59 10.10
N MET A 36 30.38 1.31 10.62
CA MET A 36 30.44 2.76 10.49
C MET A 36 31.84 3.34 10.32
N ILE A 37 31.96 4.38 9.49
CA ILE A 37 33.09 5.32 9.51
C ILE A 37 32.80 6.41 10.53
N ASP A 38 33.58 6.44 11.61
CA ASP A 38 33.53 7.43 12.69
C ASP A 38 33.76 8.87 12.16
N SER A 39 32.78 9.76 12.29
CA SER A 39 32.88 11.16 11.84
C SER A 39 33.89 12.02 12.62
N SER A 40 34.30 11.58 13.82
CA SER A 40 35.32 12.25 14.63
C SER A 40 36.75 11.83 14.24
N ASP A 41 36.90 10.64 13.67
CA ASP A 41 38.16 10.11 13.14
C ASP A 41 37.88 9.11 12.00
N ASN A 42 37.69 9.65 10.79
CA ASN A 42 37.35 8.87 9.58
C ASN A 42 38.37 7.78 9.21
N LYS A 43 39.45 7.59 9.98
CA LYS A 43 40.41 6.50 9.84
C LYS A 43 39.95 5.21 10.54
N LYS A 44 38.91 5.27 11.36
CA LYS A 44 38.35 4.14 12.10
C LYS A 44 37.13 3.57 11.40
N LEU A 45 37.14 2.26 11.22
CA LEU A 45 35.96 1.45 10.93
C LEU A 45 35.49 0.81 12.24
N GLN A 46 34.25 1.10 12.58
CA GLN A 46 33.58 0.68 13.81
C GLN A 46 32.55 -0.41 13.48
N LYS A 47 32.38 -1.39 14.37
CA LYS A 47 31.26 -2.36 14.35
C LYS A 47 30.46 -2.25 15.64
N SER A 48 29.13 -2.26 15.54
CA SER A 48 28.20 -2.41 16.67
C SER A 48 27.43 -3.71 16.47
N THR A 49 27.27 -4.49 17.54
CA THR A 49 26.42 -5.71 17.57
C THR A 49 25.20 -5.52 18.47
N ASP A 50 24.95 -4.29 18.93
CA ASP A 50 23.89 -3.91 19.87
C ASP A 50 23.16 -2.63 19.41
N LYS A 51 22.94 -2.53 18.09
CA LYS A 51 22.14 -1.48 17.44
C LYS A 51 22.60 -0.04 17.72
N GLY A 52 23.90 0.15 17.94
CA GLY A 52 24.57 1.46 18.06
C GLY A 52 24.86 1.88 19.51
N ASN A 53 24.45 1.07 20.49
CA ASN A 53 24.68 1.34 21.92
C ASN A 53 26.16 1.22 22.31
N SER A 54 26.93 0.32 21.67
CA SER A 54 28.38 0.24 21.84
C SER A 54 29.12 -0.06 20.54
N TRP A 55 30.31 0.53 20.39
CA TRP A 55 31.11 0.46 19.17
C TRP A 55 32.49 -0.14 19.42
N VAL A 56 32.87 -1.11 18.59
CA VAL A 56 34.17 -1.76 18.57
C VAL A 56 34.92 -1.33 17.32
N ASN A 57 36.09 -0.71 17.49
CA ASN A 57 36.97 -0.37 16.38
C ASN A 57 37.58 -1.67 15.81
N ILE A 58 37.07 -2.11 14.66
CA ILE A 58 37.54 -3.30 13.95
C ILE A 58 38.76 -3.00 13.07
N ALA A 59 38.87 -1.80 12.50
CA ALA A 59 40.02 -1.40 11.72
C ALA A 59 40.40 0.08 11.95
N THR A 60 41.69 0.35 12.17
CA THR A 60 42.24 1.72 12.17
C THR A 60 43.24 1.89 11.04
N ARG A 61 43.16 2.99 10.29
CA ARG A 61 43.97 3.28 9.11
C ARG A 61 44.97 4.42 9.34
N ASP A 62 45.99 4.52 8.50
CA ASP A 62 46.86 5.71 8.39
C ASP A 62 46.20 6.86 7.60
N ARG A 63 45.10 6.57 6.89
CA ARG A 63 44.34 7.50 6.04
C ARG A 63 42.84 7.41 6.28
N ASN A 64 42.13 8.46 5.92
CA ASN A 64 40.68 8.50 5.99
C ASN A 64 40.09 7.40 5.08
N ILE A 65 39.20 6.59 5.65
CA ILE A 65 38.26 5.77 4.92
C ILE A 65 37.27 6.73 4.21
N ARG A 66 36.93 6.43 2.95
CA ARG A 66 36.16 7.31 2.06
C ARG A 66 34.89 6.71 1.53
N SER A 67 34.82 5.40 1.46
CA SER A 67 33.59 4.67 1.19
C SER A 67 33.72 3.25 1.73
N ILE A 68 32.56 2.61 1.84
CA ILE A 68 32.38 1.21 2.18
C ILE A 68 31.47 0.59 1.12
N TRP A 69 31.64 -0.71 0.90
CA TRP A 69 30.82 -1.52 0.01
C TRP A 69 30.65 -2.90 0.65
N TYR A 70 29.42 -3.35 0.82
CA TYR A 70 29.13 -4.65 1.41
C TYR A 70 28.74 -5.66 0.33
N ASP A 71 29.57 -6.68 0.18
CA ASP A 71 29.34 -7.87 -0.65
C ASP A 71 28.60 -8.90 0.21
N ARG A 72 27.28 -8.69 0.30
CA ARG A 72 26.33 -9.47 1.11
C ARG A 72 26.49 -10.99 0.92
N PRO A 73 26.49 -11.55 -0.31
CA PRO A 73 26.55 -13.00 -0.52
C PRO A 73 27.83 -13.67 0.00
N ASN A 74 28.93 -12.91 0.13
CA ASN A 74 30.21 -13.43 0.60
C ASN A 74 30.56 -12.97 2.04
N GLU A 75 29.68 -12.19 2.69
CA GLU A 75 29.93 -11.54 3.99
C GLU A 75 31.23 -10.70 4.03
N LEU A 76 31.56 -10.02 2.92
CA LEU A 76 32.78 -9.22 2.78
C LEU A 76 32.49 -7.71 2.74
N LEU A 77 33.15 -6.96 3.61
CA LEU A 77 33.09 -5.49 3.63
C LEU A 77 34.34 -4.91 2.97
N TYR A 78 34.20 -4.41 1.75
CA TYR A 78 35.26 -3.67 1.05
C TYR A 78 35.23 -2.20 1.47
N TYR A 79 36.40 -1.57 1.59
CA TYR A 79 36.45 -0.15 1.89
C TYR A 79 37.66 0.55 1.28
N PHE A 80 37.43 1.80 0.87
CA PHE A 80 38.41 2.63 0.19
C PHE A 80 39.07 3.62 1.15
N THR A 81 40.39 3.78 1.08
CA THR A 81 41.16 4.71 1.92
C THR A 81 41.99 5.69 1.10
N GLY A 82 42.01 6.96 1.49
CA GLY A 82 42.75 8.01 0.79
C GLY A 82 42.67 9.38 1.48
N ASN A 83 43.77 10.14 1.45
CA ASN A 83 43.83 11.50 2.01
C ASN A 83 43.91 12.53 0.87
N ASN A 84 43.29 13.70 1.04
CA ASN A 84 43.40 14.79 0.07
C ASN A 84 44.89 15.18 -0.10
N GLY A 85 45.41 15.11 -1.33
CA GLY A 85 46.78 15.52 -1.65
C GLY A 85 47.88 14.51 -1.28
N ILE A 86 47.56 13.26 -0.90
CA ILE A 86 48.55 12.19 -0.70
C ILE A 86 48.42 11.14 -1.79
N VAL A 87 49.55 10.76 -2.40
CA VAL A 87 49.65 9.95 -3.62
C VAL A 87 49.45 8.43 -3.38
N GLU A 88 48.75 8.02 -2.32
CA GLU A 88 48.45 6.60 -2.10
C GLU A 88 47.01 6.42 -1.62
N ASN A 89 46.22 5.82 -2.52
CA ASN A 89 44.93 5.25 -2.21
C ASN A 89 45.11 3.74 -1.96
N ARG A 90 44.30 3.15 -1.09
CA ARG A 90 44.32 1.69 -0.86
C ARG A 90 42.91 1.16 -0.66
N VAL A 91 42.64 0.01 -1.24
CA VAL A 91 41.43 -0.79 -1.00
C VAL A 91 41.76 -1.90 -0.01
N TYR A 92 40.84 -2.18 0.90
CA TYR A 92 40.89 -3.28 1.85
C TYR A 92 39.59 -4.08 1.76
N LYS A 93 39.64 -5.33 2.18
CA LYS A 93 38.45 -6.10 2.57
C LYS A 93 38.54 -6.50 4.04
N TRP A 94 37.40 -6.49 4.70
CA TRP A 94 37.14 -7.07 6.00
C TRP A 94 36.20 -8.25 5.83
N ASP A 95 36.64 -9.42 6.29
CA ASP A 95 35.86 -10.65 6.37
C ASP A 95 35.04 -10.61 7.67
N ILE A 96 33.71 -10.52 7.54
CA ILE A 96 32.82 -10.35 8.70
C ILE A 96 32.80 -11.61 9.56
N ALA A 97 32.71 -12.79 8.94
CA ALA A 97 32.67 -14.08 9.62
C ALA A 97 34.02 -14.47 10.24
N GLY A 98 35.10 -14.27 9.49
CA GLY A 98 36.47 -14.52 9.93
C GLY A 98 37.06 -13.44 10.86
N ALA A 99 36.36 -12.31 11.04
CA ALA A 99 36.81 -11.13 11.76
C ALA A 99 38.24 -10.70 11.39
N SER A 100 38.56 -10.75 10.09
CA SER A 100 39.92 -10.62 9.56
C SER A 100 40.00 -9.61 8.43
N GLU A 101 41.19 -9.05 8.19
CA GLU A 101 41.37 -7.99 7.21
C GLU A 101 42.46 -8.35 6.19
N THR A 102 42.23 -8.00 4.93
CA THR A 102 43.21 -8.14 3.85
C THR A 102 43.29 -6.87 3.01
N ARG A 103 44.49 -6.32 2.80
CA ARG A 103 44.74 -5.27 1.82
C ARG A 103 44.64 -5.83 0.40
N ILE A 104 43.89 -5.17 -0.48
CA ILE A 104 43.74 -5.56 -1.88
C ILE A 104 44.74 -4.80 -2.74
N GLY A 105 45.77 -5.51 -3.21
CA GLY A 105 46.90 -4.95 -3.93
C GLY A 105 48.02 -4.46 -3.01
N GLY A 106 49.23 -4.99 -3.22
CA GLY A 106 50.43 -4.62 -2.45
C GLY A 106 51.36 -3.60 -3.13
N GLY A 107 51.15 -3.32 -4.42
CA GLY A 107 52.07 -2.54 -5.25
C GLY A 107 51.88 -1.02 -5.20
N ALA A 108 52.86 -0.30 -5.74
CA ALA A 108 52.81 1.16 -5.94
C ALA A 108 51.90 1.59 -7.12
N GLU A 109 50.98 0.75 -7.57
CA GLU A 109 50.26 0.91 -8.85
C GLU A 109 49.12 1.93 -8.77
N LEU A 110 48.38 1.98 -7.66
CA LEU A 110 47.50 3.12 -7.35
C LEU A 110 48.31 4.41 -7.11
N ASN A 111 49.63 4.32 -6.90
CA ASN A 111 50.49 5.39 -6.40
C ASN A 111 51.37 6.04 -7.49
N SER A 112 51.59 5.38 -8.63
CA SER A 112 52.64 5.72 -9.62
C SER A 112 52.31 6.87 -10.59
N PHE A 113 51.31 7.71 -10.27
CA PHE A 113 50.89 8.85 -11.08
C PHE A 113 50.58 10.06 -10.16
N GLY A 114 50.63 11.29 -10.68
CA GLY A 114 50.96 12.55 -9.98
C GLY A 114 50.22 12.99 -8.70
N THR A 115 50.65 14.14 -8.17
CA THR A 115 50.50 14.60 -6.78
C THR A 115 49.12 15.04 -6.29
N SER A 116 48.06 14.94 -7.11
CA SER A 116 46.73 15.49 -6.79
C SER A 116 45.59 14.49 -7.07
N LYS A 117 45.72 13.27 -6.54
CA LYS A 117 44.72 12.20 -6.70
C LYS A 117 43.72 12.18 -5.56
N VAL A 118 42.45 11.94 -5.90
CA VAL A 118 41.36 11.67 -4.95
C VAL A 118 40.52 10.53 -5.54
N GLY A 119 40.87 9.30 -5.19
CA GLY A 119 39.95 8.20 -5.38
C GLY A 119 38.84 8.27 -4.34
N ARG A 120 37.67 7.74 -4.69
CA ARG A 120 36.44 8.02 -3.96
C ARG A 120 35.69 6.78 -3.55
N ASP A 121 35.69 5.76 -4.39
CA ASP A 121 34.81 4.62 -4.19
C ASP A 121 35.41 3.28 -4.60
N VAL A 122 34.95 2.22 -3.94
CA VAL A 122 35.18 0.81 -4.28
C VAL A 122 33.81 0.17 -4.54
N PHE A 123 33.70 -0.66 -5.57
CA PHE A 123 32.45 -1.31 -5.94
C PHE A 123 32.69 -2.67 -6.59
N LEU A 124 31.64 -3.47 -6.72
CA LEU A 124 31.69 -4.77 -7.39
C LEU A 124 30.70 -4.81 -8.57
N ILE A 125 31.08 -5.54 -9.61
CA ILE A 125 30.17 -6.01 -10.67
C ILE A 125 30.41 -7.51 -10.81
N GLY A 126 29.38 -8.30 -10.48
CA GLY A 126 29.57 -9.71 -10.11
C GLY A 126 30.63 -9.85 -9.01
N SER A 127 31.58 -10.77 -9.16
CA SER A 127 32.71 -10.94 -8.24
C SER A 127 33.93 -10.06 -8.55
N THR A 128 33.85 -9.18 -9.56
CA THR A 128 34.99 -8.34 -9.95
C THR A 128 35.02 -7.04 -9.16
N ILE A 129 36.15 -6.75 -8.52
CA ILE A 129 36.34 -5.55 -7.70
C ILE A 129 36.88 -4.40 -8.54
N TYR A 130 36.23 -3.26 -8.41
CA TYR A 130 36.54 -2.01 -9.09
C TYR A 130 36.77 -0.86 -8.11
N CYS A 131 37.47 0.20 -8.54
CA CYS A 131 37.46 1.47 -7.81
C CYS A 131 37.50 2.70 -8.74
N THR A 132 36.83 3.79 -8.32
CA THR A 132 36.85 5.07 -9.04
C THR A 132 38.01 5.95 -8.56
N ASN A 133 38.73 6.55 -9.52
CA ASN A 133 39.81 7.47 -9.25
C ASN A 133 39.88 8.59 -10.30
N ASN A 134 40.74 9.57 -10.05
CA ASN A 134 41.15 10.53 -11.05
C ASN A 134 42.66 10.43 -11.32
N ARG A 135 43.08 10.86 -12.51
CA ARG A 135 44.47 10.80 -12.94
C ARG A 135 44.93 12.15 -13.44
N ALA A 136 45.86 12.73 -12.68
CA ALA A 136 46.60 13.94 -13.03
C ALA A 136 47.60 13.66 -14.18
N GLY A 137 47.06 13.50 -15.39
CA GLY A 137 47.78 13.54 -16.66
C GLY A 137 47.61 14.89 -17.36
N THR A 138 47.89 14.94 -18.67
CA THR A 138 47.68 16.16 -19.49
C THR A 138 46.20 16.49 -19.75
N GLY A 139 45.27 15.55 -19.51
CA GLY A 139 43.84 15.68 -19.84
C GLY A 139 42.86 15.48 -18.69
N HIS A 140 43.34 15.37 -17.44
CA HIS A 140 42.49 15.28 -16.23
C HIS A 140 41.40 14.22 -16.30
N GLU A 141 41.85 12.96 -16.27
CA GLU A 141 41.01 11.79 -16.55
C GLU A 141 40.26 11.32 -15.30
N ILE A 142 38.99 10.94 -15.47
CA ILE A 142 38.33 9.97 -14.58
C ILE A 142 38.77 8.57 -15.02
N VAL A 143 39.04 7.70 -14.07
CA VAL A 143 39.57 6.35 -14.31
C VAL A 143 38.85 5.34 -13.43
N VAL A 144 38.37 4.25 -14.02
CA VAL A 144 37.93 3.05 -13.32
C VAL A 144 39.07 2.03 -13.37
N TRP A 145 39.47 1.56 -12.19
CA TRP A 145 40.49 0.54 -12.02
C TRP A 145 39.84 -0.80 -11.72
N LYS A 146 40.35 -1.88 -12.32
CA LYS A 146 39.93 -3.27 -12.10
C LYS A 146 41.00 -4.03 -11.36
N TRP A 147 40.61 -4.76 -10.33
CA TRP A 147 41.48 -5.73 -9.65
C TRP A 147 41.48 -7.05 -10.42
N ASN A 148 42.66 -7.53 -10.84
CA ASN A 148 42.79 -8.79 -11.59
C ASN A 148 43.29 -9.98 -10.75
N GLY A 149 43.28 -9.87 -9.43
CA GLY A 149 43.82 -10.88 -8.50
C GLY A 149 45.27 -10.65 -8.06
N SER A 150 46.08 -9.88 -8.80
CA SER A 150 47.46 -9.54 -8.42
C SER A 150 47.75 -8.04 -8.39
N ASN A 151 47.18 -7.30 -9.34
CA ASN A 151 47.49 -5.90 -9.66
C ASN A 151 46.21 -5.08 -9.91
N TRP A 152 46.35 -3.75 -9.81
CA TRP A 152 45.29 -2.81 -10.19
C TRP A 152 45.56 -2.28 -11.59
N ASN A 153 44.72 -2.67 -12.56
CA ASN A 153 44.82 -2.21 -13.94
C ASN A 153 43.81 -1.09 -14.22
N VAL A 154 44.14 -0.18 -15.13
CA VAL A 154 43.12 0.72 -15.72
C VAL A 154 42.22 -0.13 -16.60
N ASP A 155 40.94 -0.17 -16.31
CA ASP A 155 39.94 -0.83 -17.15
C ASP A 155 39.37 0.17 -18.17
N ALA A 156 38.98 1.34 -17.69
CA ALA A 156 38.48 2.44 -18.52
C ALA A 156 38.95 3.80 -18.01
N PHE A 157 39.03 4.78 -18.91
CA PHE A 157 39.25 6.19 -18.57
C PHE A 157 38.41 7.12 -19.46
N LEU A 158 38.08 8.30 -18.95
CA LEU A 158 37.36 9.36 -19.66
C LEU A 158 38.07 10.70 -19.45
N ASN A 159 38.49 11.32 -20.54
CA ASN A 159 38.93 12.71 -20.56
C ASN A 159 37.68 13.61 -20.61
N LEU A 160 37.58 14.58 -19.70
CA LEU A 160 36.49 15.56 -19.68
C LEU A 160 37.01 16.86 -20.31
N ASP A 161 36.27 17.47 -21.25
CA ASP A 161 36.66 18.55 -22.19
C ASP A 161 37.13 19.91 -21.56
N ALA A 162 37.97 19.90 -20.53
CA ALA A 162 38.29 21.07 -19.73
C ALA A 162 39.80 21.41 -19.81
N PRO A 163 40.19 22.64 -20.21
CA PRO A 163 41.59 23.04 -20.39
C PRO A 163 42.47 22.99 -19.11
N ASN A 164 43.28 21.94 -19.01
CA ASN A 164 44.59 21.89 -18.35
C ASN A 164 44.68 22.03 -16.82
N SER A 165 43.62 22.35 -16.05
CA SER A 165 43.75 22.72 -14.61
C SER A 165 42.77 22.05 -13.63
N TYR A 166 42.23 20.87 -13.93
CA TYR A 166 40.99 20.37 -13.30
C TYR A 166 41.17 19.07 -12.51
N SER A 167 40.73 19.01 -11.26
CA SER A 167 40.62 17.72 -10.54
C SER A 167 39.15 17.26 -10.58
N PRO A 168 38.74 16.41 -11.53
CA PRO A 168 37.39 15.86 -11.52
C PRO A 168 37.28 14.89 -10.34
N ILE A 169 36.23 15.02 -9.54
CA ILE A 169 35.99 14.15 -8.39
C ILE A 169 34.75 13.31 -8.67
N PRO A 170 34.87 11.97 -8.78
CA PRO A 170 33.71 11.09 -8.85
C PRO A 170 32.96 11.04 -7.51
N SER A 171 31.66 10.83 -7.58
CA SER A 171 30.80 10.51 -6.44
C SER A 171 30.81 9.01 -6.19
N TYR A 172 29.80 8.57 -5.43
CA TYR A 172 29.51 7.19 -5.14
C TYR A 172 28.80 6.53 -6.33
N VAL A 173 29.07 5.25 -6.48
CA VAL A 173 28.63 4.41 -7.60
C VAL A 173 27.32 3.67 -7.26
N VAL A 174 26.39 3.67 -8.22
CA VAL A 174 25.25 2.74 -8.32
C VAL A 174 25.53 1.73 -9.44
N ILE A 175 25.04 0.51 -9.33
CA ILE A 175 25.27 -0.59 -10.28
C ILE A 175 23.94 -0.98 -10.93
N VAL A 176 23.92 -1.07 -12.25
CA VAL A 176 22.74 -1.47 -13.03
C VAL A 176 23.19 -2.59 -13.96
N GLY A 177 22.90 -3.84 -13.58
CA GLY A 177 23.38 -5.02 -14.30
C GLY A 177 24.91 -5.06 -14.42
N THR A 178 25.43 -4.91 -15.64
CA THR A 178 26.88 -4.88 -15.91
C THR A 178 27.46 -3.46 -16.03
N ASP A 179 26.64 -2.44 -15.81
CA ASP A 179 26.99 -1.03 -15.88
C ASP A 179 27.07 -0.39 -14.48
N ALA A 180 27.84 0.69 -14.36
CA ALA A 180 27.99 1.45 -13.13
C ALA A 180 27.88 2.95 -13.41
N TYR A 181 27.10 3.66 -12.61
CA TYR A 181 26.83 5.09 -12.80
C TYR A 181 27.30 5.90 -11.59
N PHE A 182 27.89 7.06 -11.84
CA PHE A 182 28.31 8.00 -10.80
C PHE A 182 28.38 9.43 -11.34
N LEU A 183 28.08 10.40 -10.48
CA LEU A 183 28.24 11.80 -10.78
C LEU A 183 29.72 12.21 -10.71
N VAL A 184 30.13 13.21 -11.50
CA VAL A 184 31.48 13.79 -11.46
C VAL A 184 31.37 15.32 -11.40
N GLN A 185 32.04 15.93 -10.43
CA GLN A 185 32.14 17.40 -10.31
C GLN A 185 33.54 17.87 -10.68
N ASN A 186 33.60 18.91 -11.51
CA ASN A 186 34.81 19.69 -11.71
C ASN A 186 35.05 20.62 -10.50
N THR A 187 36.10 20.38 -9.71
CA THR A 187 36.36 21.16 -8.49
C THR A 187 36.99 22.53 -8.68
N ALA A 188 37.73 22.78 -9.77
CA ALA A 188 38.50 24.03 -9.87
C ALA A 188 37.63 25.25 -10.21
N THR A 189 36.52 25.02 -10.90
CA THR A 189 35.56 26.06 -11.31
C THR A 189 34.16 25.85 -10.73
N ASN A 190 33.85 24.64 -10.23
CA ASN A 190 32.49 24.20 -9.94
C ASN A 190 31.51 24.28 -11.15
N THR A 191 32.00 24.56 -12.36
CA THR A 191 31.13 24.89 -13.51
C THR A 191 30.45 23.68 -14.14
N HIS A 192 31.14 22.54 -14.24
CA HIS A 192 30.65 21.38 -14.97
C HIS A 192 30.34 20.22 -14.03
N LYS A 193 29.13 19.68 -14.20
CA LYS A 193 28.67 18.42 -13.58
C LYS A 193 28.41 17.41 -14.69
N TYR A 194 28.76 16.16 -14.44
CA TYR A 194 28.56 15.05 -15.38
C TYR A 194 27.90 13.88 -14.64
N LEU A 195 27.05 13.11 -15.32
CA LEU A 195 26.73 11.74 -14.96
C LEU A 195 27.53 10.84 -15.90
N VAL A 196 28.34 9.95 -15.33
CA VAL A 196 29.25 9.08 -16.07
C VAL A 196 28.80 7.64 -15.91
N LYS A 197 28.71 6.92 -17.03
CA LYS A 197 28.45 5.49 -17.12
C LYS A 197 29.75 4.75 -17.41
N PHE A 198 30.05 3.73 -16.62
CA PHE A 198 31.05 2.70 -16.88
C PHE A 198 30.34 1.43 -17.35
N ASN A 199 30.70 0.90 -18.51
CA ASN A 199 30.27 -0.43 -18.95
C ASN A 199 31.41 -1.42 -18.72
N SER A 200 31.17 -2.53 -18.02
CA SER A 200 32.23 -3.50 -17.66
C SER A 200 32.45 -4.60 -18.71
N THR A 201 31.47 -4.87 -19.57
CA THR A 201 31.52 -5.90 -20.62
C THR A 201 32.38 -5.45 -21.80
N GLY A 202 32.15 -4.20 -22.24
CA GLY A 202 33.03 -3.45 -23.13
C GLY A 202 33.66 -2.29 -22.36
N PRO A 203 34.77 -2.51 -21.62
CA PRO A 203 35.32 -1.59 -20.61
C PRO A 203 35.51 -0.16 -21.14
N THR A 204 34.51 0.68 -20.88
CA THR A 204 34.42 2.05 -21.41
C THR A 204 33.79 2.97 -20.38
N LEU A 205 34.22 4.24 -20.37
CA LEU A 205 33.59 5.30 -19.61
C LEU A 205 32.99 6.32 -20.58
N SER A 206 31.72 6.63 -20.40
CA SER A 206 30.96 7.57 -21.23
C SER A 206 30.26 8.61 -20.37
N ASN A 207 30.20 9.84 -20.88
CA ASN A 207 29.42 10.92 -20.30
C ASN A 207 27.99 10.82 -20.83
N VAL A 208 27.03 10.43 -19.98
CA VAL A 208 25.63 10.21 -20.38
C VAL A 208 24.73 11.41 -20.09
N TRP A 209 25.17 12.34 -19.21
CA TRP A 209 24.53 13.64 -19.03
C TRP A 209 25.53 14.68 -18.56
N GLN A 210 25.40 15.94 -19.01
CA GLN A 210 26.26 17.04 -18.62
C GLN A 210 25.51 18.36 -18.44
N ASP A 211 25.84 19.10 -17.39
CA ASP A 211 25.54 20.53 -17.30
C ASP A 211 26.81 21.35 -17.61
N ARG A 212 26.76 22.09 -18.72
CA ARG A 212 27.83 23.01 -19.16
C ARG A 212 27.54 24.48 -18.80
N VAL A 213 26.34 24.80 -18.33
CA VAL A 213 25.85 26.19 -18.15
C VAL A 213 25.89 26.63 -16.69
N VAL A 214 26.34 25.76 -15.78
CA VAL A 214 26.37 25.99 -14.32
C VAL A 214 24.96 26.22 -13.76
N THR A 215 23.98 25.52 -14.34
CA THR A 215 22.60 25.50 -13.86
C THR A 215 22.52 24.80 -12.51
N TYR A 216 23.29 23.71 -12.35
CA TYR A 216 23.23 22.81 -11.21
C TYR A 216 24.56 22.71 -10.45
N ASN A 217 24.44 22.71 -9.13
CA ASN A 217 25.47 22.33 -8.18
C ASN A 217 25.20 20.93 -7.64
N PHE A 218 26.24 20.31 -7.07
CA PHE A 218 25.97 19.19 -6.18
C PHE A 218 25.44 19.75 -4.86
N PRO A 219 24.48 19.07 -4.21
CA PRO A 219 23.95 19.44 -2.91
C PRO A 219 25.00 19.22 -1.80
N ASP A 220 24.61 19.28 -0.53
CA ASP A 220 25.54 18.89 0.55
C ASP A 220 26.06 17.45 0.34
N ASN A 221 27.23 17.12 0.90
CA ASN A 221 27.80 15.77 0.77
C ASN A 221 26.87 14.66 1.26
N ILE A 222 25.98 14.95 2.21
CA ILE A 222 24.99 13.98 2.68
C ILE A 222 24.01 13.62 1.54
N GLN A 223 23.51 14.58 0.77
CA GLN A 223 22.49 14.36 -0.27
C GLN A 223 23.03 13.79 -1.60
N ARG A 224 24.30 13.36 -1.67
CA ARG A 224 24.97 12.88 -2.90
C ARG A 224 24.82 11.38 -3.14
N GLY A 225 23.73 10.79 -2.65
CA GLY A 225 23.32 9.43 -3.00
C GLY A 225 22.84 9.34 -4.45
N ILE A 226 22.92 8.12 -5.00
CA ILE A 226 22.23 7.75 -6.24
C ILE A 226 21.54 6.41 -5.95
N SER A 227 20.26 6.35 -6.29
CA SER A 227 19.38 5.17 -6.14
C SER A 227 18.89 4.73 -7.52
N TYR A 228 18.52 3.46 -7.67
CA TYR A 228 17.93 2.91 -8.90
C TYR A 228 16.52 2.38 -8.61
N ASP A 229 15.57 2.53 -9.55
CA ASP A 229 14.23 1.90 -9.43
C ASP A 229 14.21 0.41 -9.80
N GLY A 230 15.36 -0.25 -9.92
CA GLY A 230 15.42 -1.65 -10.36
C GLY A 230 15.02 -1.88 -11.83
N ASN A 231 14.73 -0.83 -12.62
CA ASN A 231 14.25 -0.95 -14.00
C ASN A 231 15.01 -0.05 -15.00
N ASP A 232 14.79 1.27 -14.98
CA ASP A 232 15.32 2.19 -16.01
C ASP A 232 15.59 3.61 -15.49
N THR A 233 15.34 3.90 -14.21
CA THR A 233 15.48 5.25 -13.64
C THR A 233 16.50 5.30 -12.52
N LEU A 234 17.48 6.20 -12.66
CA LEU A 234 18.33 6.64 -11.54
C LEU A 234 17.76 7.90 -10.90
N PHE A 235 17.81 7.97 -9.57
CA PHE A 235 17.40 9.11 -8.77
C PHE A 235 18.62 9.74 -8.13
N LEU A 236 18.71 11.06 -8.19
CA LEU A 236 19.80 11.83 -7.61
C LEU A 236 19.34 13.26 -7.32
N VAL A 237 20.03 13.94 -6.41
CA VAL A 237 19.70 15.30 -6.01
C VAL A 237 20.70 16.30 -6.60
N LEU A 238 20.21 17.39 -7.18
CA LEU A 238 21.01 18.52 -7.67
C LEU A 238 20.50 19.84 -7.10
N ASN A 239 21.43 20.73 -6.73
CA ASN A 239 21.10 22.04 -6.19
C ASN A 239 21.03 23.10 -7.29
N ARG A 240 19.91 23.81 -7.43
CA ARG A 240 19.76 24.96 -8.34
C ARG A 240 19.35 26.20 -7.57
N GLY A 241 20.21 27.22 -7.58
CA GLY A 241 19.96 28.49 -6.90
C GLY A 241 19.78 28.37 -5.38
N GLY A 242 20.40 27.38 -4.74
CA GLY A 242 20.30 27.16 -3.30
C GLY A 242 19.11 26.30 -2.86
N ASN A 243 18.32 25.74 -3.79
CA ASN A 243 17.26 24.76 -3.51
C ASN A 243 17.65 23.41 -4.11
N ASP A 244 17.31 22.32 -3.43
CA ASP A 244 17.61 20.97 -3.90
C ASP A 244 16.43 20.39 -4.69
N PHE A 245 16.73 19.77 -5.84
CA PHE A 245 15.76 19.19 -6.75
C PHE A 245 16.03 17.70 -6.91
N LEU A 246 14.97 16.91 -6.85
CA LEU A 246 15.02 15.52 -7.30
C LEU A 246 15.16 15.50 -8.82
N MET A 247 16.11 14.71 -9.29
CA MET A 247 16.35 14.46 -10.70
C MET A 247 16.14 12.98 -11.00
N ASN A 248 15.38 12.68 -12.04
CA ASN A 248 15.28 11.34 -12.61
C ASN A 248 16.15 11.29 -13.88
N PHE A 249 17.09 10.36 -13.95
CA PHE A 249 17.82 10.04 -15.17
C PHE A 249 17.32 8.71 -15.71
N THR A 250 16.62 8.74 -16.85
CA THR A 250 16.13 7.56 -17.56
C THR A 250 17.26 6.98 -18.41
N ILE A 251 17.64 5.72 -18.17
CA ILE A 251 18.82 5.08 -18.74
C ILE A 251 18.65 4.83 -20.24
N SER A 252 17.55 4.20 -20.65
CA SER A 252 17.21 3.87 -22.04
C SER A 252 17.24 5.08 -22.97
N THR A 253 16.70 6.22 -22.52
CA THR A 253 16.61 7.47 -23.29
C THR A 253 17.75 8.44 -23.01
N THR A 254 18.66 8.13 -22.07
CA THR A 254 19.73 9.02 -21.57
C THR A 254 19.25 10.42 -21.13
N THR A 255 18.00 10.53 -20.68
CA THR A 255 17.35 11.82 -20.41
C THR A 255 17.31 12.15 -18.93
N MET A 256 17.82 13.33 -18.56
CA MET A 256 17.73 13.90 -17.22
C MET A 256 16.51 14.82 -17.10
N THR A 257 15.59 14.47 -16.21
CA THR A 257 14.35 15.21 -15.94
C THR A 257 14.35 15.75 -14.52
N GLU A 258 14.22 17.06 -14.36
CA GLU A 258 13.95 17.68 -13.06
C GLU A 258 12.50 17.37 -12.62
N LYS A 259 12.32 17.01 -11.35
CA LYS A 259 11.02 16.79 -10.73
C LYS A 259 10.63 17.99 -9.85
N GLY A 260 10.27 17.75 -8.60
CA GLY A 260 9.99 18.80 -7.61
C GLY A 260 11.25 19.32 -6.93
N ARG A 261 11.09 20.41 -6.17
CA ARG A 261 12.03 20.72 -5.09
C ARG A 261 11.83 19.68 -3.99
N TYR A 262 12.92 19.01 -3.61
CA TYR A 262 12.95 18.00 -2.57
C TYR A 262 14.25 18.18 -1.79
N ASP A 263 14.16 18.67 -0.55
CA ASP A 263 15.30 18.85 0.33
C ASP A 263 15.65 17.49 1.01
N ILE A 264 15.85 16.45 0.19
CA ILE A 264 16.01 15.06 0.61
C ILE A 264 17.45 14.58 0.46
N ALA A 265 17.79 13.49 1.13
CA ALA A 265 18.93 12.64 0.83
C ALA A 265 18.45 11.23 0.43
N LEU A 266 19.23 10.58 -0.42
CA LEU A 266 18.95 9.24 -0.93
C LEU A 266 19.93 8.22 -0.32
N MET A 267 19.42 7.04 0.00
CA MET A 267 20.23 5.85 0.25
C MET A 267 21.03 5.52 -1.02
N VAL A 268 22.21 4.91 -0.85
CA VAL A 268 23.00 4.47 -2.00
C VAL A 268 22.64 3.03 -2.29
N ASP A 269 22.29 2.77 -3.55
CA ASP A 269 21.77 1.51 -4.08
C ASP A 269 22.42 0.22 -3.58
N ARG A 270 23.74 0.26 -3.36
CA ARG A 270 24.54 -0.84 -2.81
C ARG A 270 24.12 -1.33 -1.42
N PHE A 271 23.26 -0.58 -0.72
CA PHE A 271 22.91 -0.86 0.67
C PHE A 271 21.62 -1.68 0.80
N THR A 272 20.78 -1.80 -0.23
CA THR A 272 19.65 -2.74 -0.23
C THR A 272 20.02 -4.11 -0.81
N ASP A 273 19.25 -5.13 -0.45
CA ASP A 273 19.20 -6.42 -1.13
C ASP A 273 17.74 -6.84 -1.28
N SER A 274 17.23 -6.78 -2.50
CA SER A 274 15.84 -7.09 -2.81
C SER A 274 15.43 -8.54 -2.48
N SER A 275 16.38 -9.43 -2.21
CA SER A 275 16.12 -10.82 -1.80
C SER A 275 16.05 -11.02 -0.27
N VAL A 276 16.52 -10.06 0.53
CA VAL A 276 16.63 -10.18 1.99
C VAL A 276 15.93 -9.06 2.75
N ASP A 277 15.95 -7.82 2.25
CA ASP A 277 15.50 -6.62 2.98
C ASP A 277 13.96 -6.40 2.90
N ILE A 278 13.20 -7.48 3.06
CA ILE A 278 11.73 -7.45 3.13
C ILE A 278 11.32 -6.63 4.38
N PRO A 279 10.47 -5.59 4.25
CA PRO A 279 9.46 -5.40 3.20
C PRO A 279 9.91 -4.60 1.97
N PHE A 280 10.97 -3.82 2.08
CA PHE A 280 11.33 -2.83 1.07
C PHE A 280 12.39 -3.42 0.15
N THR A 281 11.95 -4.07 -0.92
CA THR A 281 12.83 -4.61 -1.97
C THR A 281 13.59 -3.52 -2.76
N LEU A 282 13.59 -2.27 -2.28
CA LEU A 282 13.81 -1.04 -3.04
C LEU A 282 14.39 0.09 -2.18
N GLU A 283 14.97 1.05 -2.88
CA GLU A 283 15.72 2.16 -2.31
C GLU A 283 14.91 3.12 -1.43
N LEU A 284 15.58 3.62 -0.39
CA LEU A 284 15.03 4.56 0.57
C LEU A 284 15.61 5.96 0.38
N GLY A 285 14.90 6.97 0.87
CA GLY A 285 15.38 8.33 1.02
C GLY A 285 14.73 8.98 2.23
N PHE A 286 15.27 10.10 2.69
CA PHE A 286 14.69 10.85 3.81
C PHE A 286 14.77 12.35 3.58
N ASP A 287 13.85 13.08 4.19
CA ASP A 287 13.84 14.54 4.17
C ASP A 287 14.89 15.08 5.14
N THR A 288 15.73 16.02 4.69
CA THR A 288 16.80 16.61 5.51
C THR A 288 16.30 17.77 6.36
N GLY A 289 15.07 18.25 6.11
CA GLY A 289 14.43 19.35 6.85
C GLY A 289 13.13 18.97 7.54
N ALA A 290 12.66 17.73 7.41
CA ALA A 290 11.42 17.24 8.02
C ALA A 290 11.53 15.75 8.40
N ASP A 291 10.61 15.29 9.25
CA ASP A 291 10.66 13.94 9.80
C ASP A 291 9.94 12.93 8.90
N LYS A 292 10.50 12.73 7.69
CA LYS A 292 9.87 11.94 6.63
C LYS A 292 10.86 10.98 5.98
N ILE A 293 10.43 9.74 5.79
CA ILE A 293 11.16 8.72 5.04
C ILE A 293 10.32 8.30 3.83
N TYR A 294 10.98 8.20 2.68
CA TYR A 294 10.40 7.85 1.40
C TYR A 294 10.99 6.55 0.88
N GLN A 295 10.20 5.80 0.11
CA GLN A 295 10.63 4.65 -0.69
C GLN A 295 10.49 4.99 -2.19
N ILE A 296 11.50 4.63 -2.98
CA ILE A 296 11.48 4.70 -4.44
C ILE A 296 10.84 3.39 -4.96
N THR A 297 9.63 3.45 -5.51
CA THR A 297 8.96 2.23 -6.00
C THR A 297 9.44 1.82 -7.40
N GLN A 298 9.72 0.53 -7.60
CA GLN A 298 9.93 -0.11 -8.90
C GLN A 298 8.82 0.31 -9.89
N ALA A 299 9.20 0.50 -11.16
CA ALA A 299 8.34 0.90 -12.28
C ALA A 299 7.61 2.26 -12.21
N ARG A 300 7.58 3.00 -11.08
CA ARG A 300 6.76 4.23 -10.96
C ARG A 300 7.50 5.57 -11.01
N GLY A 301 8.83 5.60 -10.89
CA GLY A 301 9.57 6.86 -11.01
C GLY A 301 9.32 7.90 -9.90
N ASN A 302 8.70 7.50 -8.79
CA ASN A 302 8.14 8.38 -7.74
C ASN A 302 8.71 8.06 -6.35
N LEU A 303 8.76 9.09 -5.49
CA LEU A 303 8.98 8.97 -4.05
C LEU A 303 7.64 8.76 -3.33
N ASN A 304 7.54 7.68 -2.57
CA ASN A 304 6.37 7.34 -1.79
C ASN A 304 6.71 7.54 -0.31
N LEU A 305 6.00 8.42 0.40
CA LEU A 305 6.20 8.62 1.83
C LEU A 305 5.82 7.34 2.58
N ILE A 306 6.76 6.65 3.22
CA ILE A 306 6.48 5.39 3.95
C ILE A 306 6.40 5.56 5.47
N SER A 307 7.02 6.62 6.02
CA SER A 307 7.01 6.90 7.45
C SER A 307 7.02 8.42 7.71
N THR A 308 6.28 8.83 8.73
CA THR A 308 6.35 10.15 9.35
C THR A 308 6.63 9.98 10.83
N PHE A 309 7.88 10.19 11.24
CA PHE A 309 8.27 10.04 12.65
C PHE A 309 8.24 11.39 13.39
N ASP A 310 8.49 11.40 14.69
CA ASP A 310 8.93 12.63 15.38
C ASP A 310 10.41 12.40 15.72
N PHE A 311 11.33 12.77 14.82
CA PHE A 311 12.75 12.68 15.14
C PHE A 311 13.11 13.83 16.11
N THR A 312 14.04 13.58 17.02
CA THR A 312 14.44 14.62 17.98
C THR A 312 15.40 15.65 17.36
N ASP A 313 15.97 15.32 16.20
CA ASP A 313 16.92 16.11 15.42
C ASP A 313 16.84 15.65 13.94
N THR A 314 17.49 16.37 13.01
CA THR A 314 17.43 16.01 11.58
C THR A 314 18.09 14.66 11.30
N VAL A 315 17.50 13.85 10.41
CA VAL A 315 18.11 12.57 10.00
C VAL A 315 19.45 12.83 9.28
N ILE A 316 20.48 12.00 9.56
CA ILE A 316 21.81 12.10 8.92
C ILE A 316 22.27 10.82 8.24
N HIS A 317 21.54 9.70 8.40
CA HIS A 317 21.75 8.47 7.64
C HIS A 317 20.55 7.52 7.76
N ILE A 318 20.36 6.72 6.71
CA ILE A 318 19.43 5.58 6.67
C ILE A 318 20.16 4.35 6.13
N THR A 319 19.69 3.16 6.51
CA THR A 319 19.98 1.85 5.93
C THR A 319 18.65 1.09 5.78
N SER A 320 18.67 -0.14 5.26
CA SER A 320 17.46 -0.96 5.11
C SER A 320 16.70 -1.14 6.42
N HIS A 321 17.42 -1.24 7.55
CA HIS A 321 16.83 -1.49 8.87
C HIS A 321 16.99 -0.33 9.86
N PHE A 322 17.92 0.61 9.68
CA PHE A 322 18.25 1.60 10.72
C PHE A 322 18.32 3.04 10.22
N VAL A 323 17.93 3.97 11.10
CA VAL A 323 18.06 5.42 10.90
C VAL A 323 18.84 6.00 12.08
N ILE A 324 19.66 7.01 11.81
CA ILE A 324 20.36 7.78 12.84
C ILE A 324 20.16 9.29 12.61
N ASP A 325 19.76 9.99 13.67
CA ASP A 325 19.60 11.46 13.67
C ASP A 325 20.90 12.22 13.99
N ASN A 326 20.89 13.53 13.76
CA ASN A 326 22.02 14.41 13.99
C ASN A 326 22.40 14.53 15.47
N SER A 327 21.51 14.16 16.40
CA SER A 327 21.81 14.05 17.82
C SER A 327 22.47 12.71 18.17
N GLY A 328 22.28 11.68 17.35
CA GLY A 328 22.86 10.34 17.42
C GLY A 328 21.86 9.28 17.84
N ASN A 329 20.57 9.62 17.92
CA ASN A 329 19.54 8.65 18.31
C ASN A 329 19.30 7.64 17.19
N MET A 330 19.12 6.39 17.58
CA MET A 330 19.00 5.24 16.71
C MET A 330 17.53 4.81 16.62
N PHE A 331 17.05 4.62 15.40
CA PHE A 331 15.71 4.11 15.13
C PHE A 331 15.84 2.83 14.28
N GLU A 332 14.97 1.87 14.52
CA GLU A 332 14.91 0.59 13.78
C GLU A 332 13.58 0.46 13.06
N LEU A 333 13.61 0.00 11.81
CA LEU A 333 12.42 -0.43 11.08
C LEU A 333 11.87 -1.71 11.70
N ILE A 334 10.71 -1.63 12.34
CA ILE A 334 10.08 -2.76 13.01
C ILE A 334 8.76 -3.15 12.34
N GLU A 335 8.43 -4.44 12.39
CA GLU A 335 7.14 -4.95 11.94
C GLU A 335 6.06 -4.64 12.98
N LEU A 336 5.16 -3.71 12.65
CA LEU A 336 4.03 -3.26 13.48
C LEU A 336 2.71 -3.99 13.16
N SER A 337 2.77 -5.14 12.48
CA SER A 337 1.59 -5.95 12.13
C SER A 337 0.68 -6.29 13.33
N SER A 338 1.25 -6.43 14.54
CA SER A 338 0.49 -6.67 15.78
C SER A 338 -0.36 -5.49 16.24
N GLU A 339 -0.08 -4.28 15.76
CA GLU A 339 -0.83 -3.07 16.08
C GLU A 339 -2.04 -2.88 15.16
N ILE A 340 -2.26 -3.77 14.20
CA ILE A 340 -3.42 -3.75 13.31
C ILE A 340 -4.44 -4.76 13.80
N TYR A 341 -5.57 -4.28 14.31
CA TYR A 341 -6.59 -5.11 14.93
C TYR A 341 -7.55 -5.74 13.91
N ASP A 342 -7.82 -5.03 12.82
CA ASP A 342 -8.78 -5.44 11.78
C ASP A 342 -8.47 -4.75 10.46
N ALA A 343 -8.74 -5.43 9.34
CA ALA A 343 -8.60 -4.91 7.99
C ALA A 343 -9.64 -5.57 7.07
N GLU A 344 -10.72 -4.85 6.78
CA GLU A 344 -11.79 -5.29 5.90
C GLU A 344 -11.64 -4.65 4.52
N ILE A 345 -11.34 -5.47 3.49
CA ILE A 345 -11.41 -5.03 2.10
C ILE A 345 -12.85 -5.16 1.62
N SER A 346 -13.48 -4.03 1.34
CA SER A 346 -14.86 -3.93 0.86
C SER A 346 -14.91 -3.49 -0.60
N HIS A 347 -15.72 -4.19 -1.38
CA HIS A 347 -16.07 -3.78 -2.74
C HIS A 347 -17.37 -2.98 -2.70
N GLY A 348 -17.25 -1.65 -2.75
CA GLY A 348 -18.43 -0.77 -2.82
C GLY A 348 -19.24 -0.98 -4.10
N ARG A 349 -20.51 -0.58 -4.11
CA ARG A 349 -21.40 -0.61 -5.29
C ARG A 349 -20.91 0.20 -6.51
N MET A 350 -19.73 0.82 -6.45
CA MET A 350 -19.14 1.65 -7.50
C MET A 350 -17.83 1.07 -8.07
N ASN A 351 -17.61 -0.25 -7.95
CA ASN A 351 -16.46 -0.99 -8.51
C ASN A 351 -15.06 -0.57 -8.04
N THR A 352 -14.96 0.39 -7.11
CA THR A 352 -13.71 0.78 -6.45
C THR A 352 -13.59 0.00 -5.13
N PRO A 353 -12.64 -0.95 -5.00
CA PRO A 353 -12.29 -1.50 -3.69
C PRO A 353 -11.79 -0.40 -2.76
N PHE A 354 -12.10 -0.55 -1.47
CA PHE A 354 -11.53 0.25 -0.39
C PHE A 354 -11.22 -0.66 0.80
N ALA A 355 -10.18 -0.33 1.54
CA ALA A 355 -9.82 -1.03 2.78
C ALA A 355 -10.22 -0.20 4.00
N ASN A 356 -11.12 -0.73 4.83
CA ASN A 356 -11.37 -0.23 6.18
C ASN A 356 -10.33 -0.88 7.11
N MET A 357 -9.41 -0.08 7.68
CA MET A 357 -8.40 -0.61 8.60
C MET A 357 -8.61 -0.03 10.01
N ARG A 358 -8.57 -0.89 11.03
CA ARG A 358 -8.60 -0.51 12.43
C ARG A 358 -7.24 -0.78 13.05
N ILE A 359 -6.52 0.30 13.33
CA ILE A 359 -5.12 0.28 13.74
C ILE A 359 -5.00 0.97 15.10
N SER A 360 -4.01 0.54 15.89
CA SER A 360 -3.59 1.15 17.16
C SER A 360 -3.21 2.63 16.98
N ASP A 361 -3.45 3.44 18.01
CA ASP A 361 -3.07 4.86 18.03
C ASP A 361 -1.56 5.07 18.24
N THR A 362 -0.82 3.99 18.51
CA THR A 362 0.65 3.91 18.48
C THR A 362 1.23 4.03 17.07
N VAL A 363 0.48 3.62 16.03
CA VAL A 363 0.92 3.65 14.63
C VAL A 363 0.61 5.03 14.04
N LYS A 364 1.65 5.76 13.65
CA LYS A 364 1.51 7.06 13.01
C LYS A 364 1.19 6.90 11.53
N ILE A 365 -0.02 7.27 11.15
CA ILE A 365 -0.46 7.30 9.77
C ILE A 365 -0.75 8.75 9.39
N SER A 366 -0.10 9.22 8.33
CA SER A 366 -0.21 10.60 7.84
C SER A 366 -0.81 10.65 6.44
N SER A 367 -1.44 11.78 6.09
CA SER A 367 -1.87 12.05 4.71
C SER A 367 -0.67 12.01 3.75
N GLY A 368 -0.87 11.38 2.58
CA GLY A 368 0.17 11.15 1.59
C GLY A 368 1.10 9.95 1.89
N MET A 369 0.93 9.26 3.02
CA MET A 369 1.69 8.04 3.31
C MET A 369 1.23 6.89 2.42
N PHE A 370 2.15 6.15 1.82
CA PHE A 370 1.89 4.99 0.99
C PHE A 370 1.69 3.77 1.88
N ILE A 371 0.56 3.08 1.70
CA ILE A 371 0.26 1.82 2.35
C ILE A 371 0.16 0.74 1.28
N GLN A 372 0.85 -0.37 1.52
CA GLN A 372 0.78 -1.58 0.73
C GLN A 372 0.22 -2.70 1.62
N LEU A 373 -0.89 -3.32 1.19
CA LEU A 373 -1.45 -4.51 1.82
C LEU A 373 -1.05 -5.71 0.96
N THR A 374 -0.06 -6.47 1.42
CA THR A 374 0.23 -7.78 0.84
C THR A 374 -0.68 -8.85 1.45
N ASP A 375 -1.10 -9.83 0.64
CA ASP A 375 -1.65 -11.07 1.16
C ASP A 375 -0.61 -12.19 1.00
N ARG A 376 -0.52 -13.00 2.04
CA ARG A 376 0.15 -14.27 2.04
C ARG A 376 -0.93 -15.34 2.21
N TYR A 377 -1.33 -15.95 1.09
CA TYR A 377 -2.20 -17.13 1.12
C TYR A 377 -1.48 -18.26 1.86
N SER A 378 -1.77 -18.39 3.15
CA SER A 378 -1.14 -19.34 4.08
C SER A 378 -1.73 -20.75 3.98
N THR A 379 -2.26 -21.13 2.81
CA THR A 379 -2.64 -22.51 2.51
C THR A 379 -1.37 -23.35 2.48
N SER A 380 -1.17 -24.13 3.53
CA SER A 380 0.05 -24.91 3.83
C SER A 380 0.23 -26.17 2.98
N LEU A 381 -0.23 -26.11 1.74
CA LEU A 381 -0.07 -27.10 0.69
C LEU A 381 0.24 -26.33 -0.60
N ASN A 382 1.17 -26.85 -1.41
CA ASN A 382 1.42 -26.37 -2.76
C ASN A 382 0.18 -26.62 -3.62
N THR A 383 -0.87 -25.83 -3.47
CA THR A 383 -1.92 -25.72 -4.47
C THR A 383 -1.27 -25.01 -5.65
N PRO A 384 -1.07 -25.67 -6.81
CA PRO A 384 -0.40 -25.02 -7.92
C PRO A 384 -1.18 -23.77 -8.34
N PHE A 385 -0.49 -22.80 -8.89
CA PHE A 385 -1.03 -21.47 -9.10
C PHE A 385 -1.55 -21.33 -10.54
N ILE A 386 -2.53 -20.46 -10.73
CA ILE A 386 -2.96 -20.02 -12.06
C ILE A 386 -2.17 -18.74 -12.36
N TYR A 387 -1.45 -18.68 -13.47
CA TYR A 387 -0.71 -17.48 -13.86
C TYR A 387 -1.61 -16.58 -14.70
N LYS A 388 -1.61 -15.27 -14.45
CA LYS A 388 -2.48 -14.33 -15.16
C LYS A 388 -2.06 -14.20 -16.61
N ALA A 389 -2.98 -14.45 -17.54
CA ALA A 389 -2.70 -14.44 -18.97
C ALA A 389 -3.97 -14.23 -19.80
N THR A 390 -3.81 -14.00 -21.11
CA THR A 390 -4.93 -14.04 -22.08
C THR A 390 -5.49 -15.46 -22.19
N PHE A 391 -4.64 -16.49 -22.07
CA PHE A 391 -5.04 -17.89 -21.91
C PHE A 391 -4.26 -18.52 -20.75
N ASN A 392 -4.94 -18.69 -19.61
CA ASN A 392 -4.51 -19.42 -18.42
C ASN A 392 -5.26 -20.77 -18.25
N PHE A 393 -6.13 -21.09 -19.22
CA PHE A 393 -6.98 -22.28 -19.29
C PHE A 393 -7.83 -22.56 -18.03
N GLU A 394 -8.13 -21.54 -17.22
CA GLU A 394 -8.81 -21.74 -15.93
C GLU A 394 -10.24 -22.30 -16.07
N ASP A 395 -10.93 -21.90 -17.14
CA ASP A 395 -12.28 -22.34 -17.50
C ASP A 395 -12.32 -23.67 -18.30
N ASP A 396 -11.17 -24.19 -18.75
CA ASP A 396 -11.10 -25.41 -19.57
C ASP A 396 -11.28 -26.69 -18.75
N ASP A 397 -12.07 -27.64 -19.24
CA ASP A 397 -12.23 -28.95 -18.58
C ASP A 397 -10.92 -29.76 -18.63
N VAL A 398 -10.54 -30.38 -17.50
CA VAL A 398 -9.35 -31.23 -17.45
C VAL A 398 -9.54 -32.47 -18.32
N GLY A 399 -8.60 -32.70 -19.24
CA GLY A 399 -8.67 -33.74 -20.27
C GLY A 399 -9.46 -33.34 -21.52
N ALA A 400 -9.79 -32.06 -21.69
CA ALA A 400 -10.36 -31.51 -22.92
C ALA A 400 -9.32 -30.66 -23.68
N ASN A 401 -9.55 -30.49 -24.98
CA ASN A 401 -8.78 -29.61 -25.84
C ASN A 401 -9.05 -28.13 -25.49
N PRO A 402 -8.05 -27.22 -25.56
CA PRO A 402 -8.19 -25.83 -25.12
C PRO A 402 -9.25 -25.04 -25.92
N ALA A 403 -10.15 -24.36 -25.22
CA ALA A 403 -11.26 -23.62 -25.79
C ALA A 403 -10.79 -22.40 -26.62
N GLY A 404 -11.38 -22.23 -27.81
CA GLY A 404 -11.01 -21.16 -28.73
C GLY A 404 -9.77 -21.41 -29.58
N TRP A 405 -9.10 -22.56 -29.41
CA TRP A 405 -7.97 -22.98 -30.23
C TRP A 405 -8.39 -24.00 -31.31
N THR A 406 -7.65 -24.04 -32.43
CA THR A 406 -7.77 -25.07 -33.46
C THR A 406 -6.69 -26.13 -33.27
N VAL A 407 -7.09 -27.37 -33.02
CA VAL A 407 -6.21 -28.52 -32.72
C VAL A 407 -6.08 -29.49 -33.90
N GLU A 408 -4.90 -30.09 -34.05
CA GLU A 408 -4.58 -31.20 -34.94
C GLU A 408 -3.84 -32.27 -34.13
N GLU A 409 -4.37 -33.50 -34.12
CA GLU A 409 -4.00 -34.58 -33.19
C GLU A 409 -3.54 -35.86 -33.92
N ALA A 410 -3.22 -35.76 -35.22
CA ALA A 410 -2.88 -36.92 -36.06
C ALA A 410 -1.72 -37.80 -35.54
N GLY A 411 -0.79 -37.25 -34.72
CA GLY A 411 0.34 -37.97 -34.13
C GLY A 411 0.27 -38.22 -32.61
N GLY A 412 -0.82 -37.84 -31.93
CA GLY A 412 -0.81 -37.78 -30.46
C GLY A 412 -2.09 -37.21 -29.87
N THR A 413 -1.97 -36.43 -28.79
CA THR A 413 -3.11 -35.78 -28.12
C THR A 413 -2.77 -34.38 -27.60
N ILE A 414 -3.76 -33.48 -27.57
CA ILE A 414 -3.64 -32.11 -27.07
C ILE A 414 -4.73 -31.83 -26.01
N ASN A 415 -4.34 -31.76 -24.74
CA ASN A 415 -5.28 -31.67 -23.61
C ASN A 415 -4.87 -30.56 -22.61
N VAL A 416 -5.83 -30.01 -21.88
CA VAL A 416 -5.56 -29.25 -20.65
C VAL A 416 -5.46 -30.23 -19.47
N ILE A 417 -4.32 -30.29 -18.79
CA ILE A 417 -4.10 -31.11 -17.60
C ILE A 417 -4.29 -30.28 -16.32
N ALA A 418 -4.63 -30.95 -15.21
CA ALA A 418 -4.98 -30.26 -13.96
C ALA A 418 -3.84 -29.39 -13.40
N GLU A 419 -2.62 -29.94 -13.37
CA GLU A 419 -1.44 -29.30 -12.80
C GLU A 419 -0.13 -29.97 -13.26
N LEU A 420 0.96 -29.20 -13.28
CA LEU A 420 2.34 -29.68 -13.46
C LEU A 420 3.34 -28.73 -12.79
N ASP A 421 4.13 -29.23 -11.84
CA ASP A 421 5.27 -28.55 -11.20
C ASP A 421 5.01 -27.08 -10.79
N GLY A 422 3.87 -26.82 -10.16
CA GLY A 422 3.48 -25.50 -9.64
C GLY A 422 2.53 -24.71 -10.54
N HIS A 423 2.37 -25.09 -11.80
CA HIS A 423 1.39 -24.53 -12.72
C HIS A 423 0.07 -25.32 -12.66
N LYS A 424 -1.08 -24.64 -12.68
CA LYS A 424 -2.41 -25.25 -12.89
C LYS A 424 -2.84 -25.12 -14.35
N LYS A 425 -3.75 -26.00 -14.77
CA LYS A 425 -4.48 -25.88 -16.05
C LYS A 425 -3.52 -25.76 -17.23
N VAL A 426 -2.52 -26.64 -17.26
CA VAL A 426 -1.44 -26.60 -18.24
C VAL A 426 -1.90 -27.23 -19.56
N LEU A 427 -1.56 -26.62 -20.68
CA LEU A 427 -1.77 -27.18 -22.01
C LEU A 427 -0.66 -28.21 -22.33
N GLU A 428 -1.05 -29.47 -22.48
CA GLU A 428 -0.19 -30.61 -22.83
C GLU A 428 -0.33 -30.96 -24.33
N LEU A 429 0.81 -31.08 -25.03
CA LEU A 429 0.93 -31.66 -26.37
C LEU A 429 1.79 -32.93 -26.25
N ASN A 430 1.15 -34.10 -26.23
CA ASN A 430 1.80 -35.40 -26.09
C ASN A 430 1.94 -36.07 -27.47
N ASP A 431 3.14 -36.05 -28.04
CA ASP A 431 3.46 -36.63 -29.35
C ASP A 431 3.91 -38.08 -29.21
N THR A 432 3.25 -38.97 -29.96
CA THR A 432 3.47 -40.42 -29.90
C THR A 432 3.90 -41.03 -31.24
N ASP A 433 4.07 -40.24 -32.31
CA ASP A 433 4.23 -40.75 -33.68
C ASP A 433 5.26 -39.97 -34.52
N GLY A 434 6.37 -40.64 -34.87
CA GLY A 434 7.47 -40.09 -35.68
C GLY A 434 7.16 -40.00 -37.19
N GLY A 435 5.95 -39.59 -37.53
CA GLY A 435 5.44 -39.48 -38.89
C GLY A 435 4.35 -38.42 -39.07
N ASN A 436 3.68 -37.98 -38.01
CA ASN A 436 2.68 -36.93 -38.02
C ASN A 436 3.05 -35.83 -37.01
N ILE A 437 2.61 -34.60 -37.27
CA ILE A 437 2.78 -33.48 -36.34
C ILE A 437 1.48 -33.30 -35.54
N ILE A 438 1.59 -32.99 -34.25
CA ILE A 438 0.49 -32.42 -33.48
C ILE A 438 0.72 -30.92 -33.29
N PHE A 439 -0.34 -30.14 -33.40
CA PHE A 439 -0.26 -28.70 -33.14
C PHE A 439 -1.60 -28.12 -32.72
N THR A 440 -1.53 -27.00 -32.01
CA THR A 440 -2.69 -26.16 -31.71
C THR A 440 -2.41 -24.72 -32.14
N THR A 441 -3.43 -24.04 -32.67
CA THR A 441 -3.32 -22.68 -33.22
C THR A 441 -4.41 -21.77 -32.66
N GLN A 442 -3.99 -20.64 -32.09
CA GLN A 442 -4.86 -19.55 -31.63
C GLN A 442 -4.87 -18.46 -32.70
N ALA A 443 -6.05 -18.11 -33.21
CA ALA A 443 -6.20 -17.02 -34.17
C ALA A 443 -6.45 -15.68 -33.46
N PHE A 444 -5.69 -14.65 -33.83
CA PHE A 444 -5.86 -13.32 -33.27
C PHE A 444 -7.16 -12.70 -33.84
N VAL A 445 -7.86 -11.90 -33.02
CA VAL A 445 -9.11 -11.23 -33.43
C VAL A 445 -8.87 -10.26 -34.60
N SER A 446 -7.68 -9.68 -34.65
CA SER A 446 -7.13 -8.92 -35.78
C SER A 446 -5.64 -9.20 -35.90
N GLY A 447 -5.11 -9.14 -37.12
CA GLY A 447 -3.67 -9.17 -37.35
C GLY A 447 -2.96 -8.00 -36.64
N GLN A 448 -1.82 -8.29 -36.04
CA GLN A 448 -1.03 -7.37 -35.22
C GLN A 448 0.26 -6.99 -35.96
N PRO A 449 0.52 -5.70 -36.23
CA PRO A 449 1.77 -5.27 -36.88
C PRO A 449 2.94 -5.23 -35.89
N THR A 450 2.67 -4.98 -34.61
CA THR A 450 3.64 -5.01 -33.52
C THR A 450 2.99 -5.62 -32.28
N GLY A 451 3.80 -6.12 -31.34
CA GLY A 451 3.29 -6.59 -30.06
C GLY A 451 4.26 -7.43 -29.26
N THR A 452 3.81 -7.88 -28.09
CA THR A 452 4.53 -8.83 -27.23
C THR A 452 3.66 -10.07 -27.01
N ILE A 453 4.27 -11.24 -27.15
CA ILE A 453 3.70 -12.54 -26.78
C ILE A 453 4.55 -13.10 -25.65
N GLU A 454 3.91 -13.48 -24.55
CA GLU A 454 4.56 -14.11 -23.41
C GLU A 454 3.92 -15.47 -23.11
N LEU A 455 4.71 -16.46 -22.69
CA LEU A 455 4.20 -17.77 -22.26
C LEU A 455 5.22 -18.51 -21.39
N TRP A 456 4.74 -19.45 -20.58
CA TRP A 456 5.58 -20.51 -20.01
C TRP A 456 5.66 -21.69 -20.97
N TRP A 457 6.86 -22.27 -21.11
CA TRP A 457 7.10 -23.43 -21.97
C TRP A 457 8.07 -24.42 -21.30
N ARG A 458 7.73 -25.70 -21.40
CA ARG A 458 8.51 -26.84 -20.92
C ARG A 458 8.42 -28.00 -21.91
N THR A 459 9.44 -28.84 -21.96
CA THR A 459 9.40 -30.19 -22.58
C THR A 459 9.95 -31.22 -21.60
N ASN A 460 9.52 -32.48 -21.71
CA ASN A 460 10.11 -33.60 -20.97
C ASN A 460 11.34 -34.23 -21.65
N ASP A 461 11.62 -33.88 -22.92
CA ASP A 461 12.81 -34.24 -23.71
C ASP A 461 13.22 -33.02 -24.55
N ALA A 462 14.26 -32.32 -24.10
CA ALA A 462 14.83 -31.12 -24.72
C ALA A 462 15.64 -31.41 -26.00
N ASN A 463 15.88 -32.69 -26.30
CA ASN A 463 16.54 -33.13 -27.51
C ASN A 463 15.53 -33.41 -28.65
N GLN A 464 14.21 -33.48 -28.40
CA GLN A 464 13.18 -33.46 -29.44
C GLN A 464 12.74 -32.03 -29.82
N GLU A 465 12.30 -31.84 -31.07
CA GLU A 465 11.85 -30.52 -31.56
C GLU A 465 10.46 -30.17 -31.01
N SER A 466 10.41 -29.24 -30.05
CA SER A 466 9.20 -28.51 -29.67
C SER A 466 9.24 -27.12 -30.29
N THR A 467 8.13 -26.58 -30.78
CA THR A 467 8.14 -25.30 -31.53
C THR A 467 7.00 -24.34 -31.17
N VAL A 468 7.35 -23.06 -31.08
CA VAL A 468 6.45 -21.90 -31.05
C VAL A 468 6.57 -21.13 -32.37
N PHE A 469 5.44 -20.83 -33.00
CA PHE A 469 5.35 -20.15 -34.30
C PHE A 469 4.49 -18.89 -34.24
N GLY A 470 5.02 -17.77 -34.73
CA GLY A 470 4.23 -16.60 -35.14
C GLY A 470 3.87 -16.72 -36.63
N LEU A 471 2.58 -16.89 -36.94
CA LEU A 471 2.08 -17.05 -38.31
C LEU A 471 1.51 -15.73 -38.84
N ASN A 472 1.84 -15.39 -40.08
CA ASN A 472 1.43 -14.15 -40.73
C ASN A 472 0.09 -14.26 -41.50
N GLN A 473 -0.35 -13.15 -42.08
CA GLN A 473 -1.62 -13.03 -42.82
C GLN A 473 -1.79 -13.93 -44.05
N SER A 474 -0.75 -14.67 -44.45
CA SER A 474 -0.80 -15.69 -45.51
C SER A 474 -0.73 -17.13 -45.00
N GLY A 475 -0.70 -17.33 -43.68
CA GLY A 475 -0.41 -18.61 -43.02
C GLY A 475 1.07 -19.00 -43.05
N GLY A 476 1.96 -18.07 -43.45
CA GLY A 476 3.40 -18.28 -43.47
C GLY A 476 4.02 -18.16 -42.08
N VAL A 477 5.09 -18.91 -41.82
CA VAL A 477 5.84 -18.84 -40.55
C VAL A 477 6.81 -17.66 -40.59
N SER A 478 6.51 -16.60 -39.85
CA SER A 478 7.34 -15.39 -39.75
C SER A 478 8.27 -15.42 -38.54
N ILE A 479 7.79 -15.94 -37.40
CA ILE A 479 8.62 -16.24 -36.22
C ILE A 479 8.62 -17.75 -36.01
N GLN A 480 9.79 -18.33 -35.70
CA GLN A 480 9.94 -19.71 -35.26
C GLN A 480 11.02 -19.79 -34.17
N LEU A 481 10.61 -20.13 -32.96
CA LEU A 481 11.48 -20.46 -31.83
C LEU A 481 11.26 -21.95 -31.50
N VAL A 482 12.34 -22.71 -31.35
CA VAL A 482 12.30 -24.15 -31.07
C VAL A 482 13.15 -24.49 -29.85
N ILE A 483 12.77 -25.54 -29.13
CA ILE A 483 13.70 -26.32 -28.30
C ILE A 483 14.08 -27.54 -29.13
N LEU A 484 15.38 -27.78 -29.33
CA LEU A 484 15.91 -28.94 -30.07
C LEU A 484 17.39 -29.14 -29.73
N ALA A 485 17.80 -30.40 -29.55
CA ALA A 485 19.17 -30.79 -29.23
C ALA A 485 19.77 -30.04 -28.01
N ASP A 486 19.00 -30.03 -26.91
CA ASP A 486 19.36 -29.47 -25.60
C ASP A 486 19.64 -27.95 -25.61
N LYS A 487 18.93 -27.21 -26.46
CA LYS A 487 18.99 -25.74 -26.52
C LYS A 487 17.77 -25.09 -27.15
N PHE A 488 17.64 -23.78 -26.91
CA PHE A 488 16.79 -22.90 -27.69
C PHE A 488 17.45 -22.52 -29.03
N GLN A 489 16.68 -22.60 -30.12
CA GLN A 489 17.11 -22.12 -31.44
C GLN A 489 16.00 -21.27 -32.08
N TYR A 490 16.40 -20.20 -32.75
CA TYR A 490 15.47 -19.37 -33.53
C TYR A 490 15.74 -19.54 -35.03
N ARG A 491 14.77 -19.16 -35.86
CA ARG A 491 14.91 -19.19 -37.31
C ARG A 491 14.68 -17.84 -37.96
N ASP A 492 15.63 -17.43 -38.78
CA ASP A 492 15.55 -16.24 -39.64
C ASP A 492 15.48 -16.66 -41.13
N SER A 493 15.69 -15.71 -42.04
CA SER A 493 15.73 -15.97 -43.49
C SER A 493 16.97 -16.76 -43.95
N GLY A 494 18.04 -16.81 -43.16
CA GLY A 494 19.29 -17.51 -43.43
C GLY A 494 19.34 -18.95 -42.91
N GLY A 495 18.70 -19.25 -41.78
CA GLY A 495 18.68 -20.60 -41.21
C GLY A 495 18.24 -20.66 -39.75
N PHE A 496 18.52 -21.80 -39.12
CA PHE A 496 18.42 -21.94 -37.66
C PHE A 496 19.71 -21.43 -37.00
N ASN A 497 19.54 -20.63 -35.96
CA ASN A 497 20.61 -20.04 -35.16
C ASN A 497 20.43 -20.43 -33.69
N ASP A 498 21.52 -20.43 -32.94
CA ASP A 498 21.53 -20.72 -31.51
C ASP A 498 21.09 -19.47 -30.72
N VAL A 499 20.17 -19.61 -29.76
CA VAL A 499 19.81 -18.49 -28.85
C VAL A 499 20.94 -18.21 -27.86
N GLY A 500 21.81 -19.19 -27.59
CA GLY A 500 22.89 -19.09 -26.59
C GLY A 500 22.50 -19.63 -25.21
N LEU A 501 21.32 -20.25 -25.08
CA LEU A 501 20.83 -20.91 -23.86
C LEU A 501 20.63 -22.41 -24.11
N ALA A 502 21.33 -23.23 -23.31
CA ALA A 502 21.08 -24.65 -23.22
C ALA A 502 19.79 -24.93 -22.43
N THR A 503 19.00 -25.89 -22.88
CA THR A 503 17.77 -26.31 -22.21
C THR A 503 17.97 -27.58 -21.40
N VAL A 504 17.11 -27.77 -20.41
CA VAL A 504 17.12 -28.92 -19.51
C VAL A 504 15.72 -29.53 -19.50
N ASP A 505 15.65 -30.85 -19.65
CA ASP A 505 14.40 -31.61 -19.52
C ASP A 505 13.65 -31.19 -18.25
N ASN A 506 12.32 -31.15 -18.33
CA ASN A 506 11.46 -30.91 -17.17
C ASN A 506 11.71 -29.58 -16.45
N THR A 507 12.19 -28.57 -17.18
CA THR A 507 12.34 -27.20 -16.70
C THR A 507 11.31 -26.29 -17.37
N TRP A 508 10.66 -25.44 -16.57
CA TRP A 508 9.80 -24.37 -17.07
C TRP A 508 10.65 -23.15 -17.40
N TYR A 509 10.48 -22.63 -18.62
CA TYR A 509 11.09 -21.39 -19.09
C TYR A 509 9.99 -20.37 -19.37
N HIS A 510 10.15 -19.14 -18.88
CA HIS A 510 9.30 -18.03 -19.31
C HIS A 510 9.88 -17.44 -20.60
N ILE A 511 9.05 -17.29 -21.61
CA ILE A 511 9.44 -16.82 -22.94
C ILE A 511 8.69 -15.55 -23.25
N LYS A 512 9.41 -14.50 -23.63
CA LYS A 512 8.86 -13.22 -24.08
C LYS A 512 9.42 -12.90 -25.48
N LEU A 513 8.50 -12.72 -26.43
CA LEU A 513 8.78 -12.37 -27.82
C LEU A 513 8.18 -11.00 -28.12
N ILE A 514 9.04 -10.02 -28.43
CA ILE A 514 8.62 -8.67 -28.84
C ILE A 514 8.83 -8.60 -30.36
N PHE A 515 7.82 -8.24 -31.15
CA PHE A 515 7.93 -8.22 -32.62
C PHE A 515 7.47 -6.91 -33.24
N ASP A 516 8.08 -6.56 -34.37
CA ASP A 516 7.66 -5.47 -35.25
C ASP A 516 7.75 -5.90 -36.72
N CYS A 517 6.59 -6.05 -37.37
CA CYS A 517 6.47 -6.37 -38.80
C CYS A 517 6.78 -5.17 -39.72
N THR A 518 7.02 -3.99 -39.16
CA THR A 518 7.42 -2.77 -39.89
C THR A 518 8.94 -2.70 -40.07
N SER A 519 9.70 -3.14 -39.06
CA SER A 519 11.15 -3.35 -39.13
C SER A 519 11.52 -4.72 -39.70
N ASP A 520 10.56 -5.65 -39.78
CA ASP A 520 10.77 -7.08 -40.03
C ASP A 520 11.69 -7.73 -38.97
N THR A 521 11.60 -7.32 -37.70
CA THR A 521 12.42 -7.85 -36.59
C THR A 521 11.60 -8.35 -35.37
N TYR A 522 12.26 -9.16 -34.52
CA TYR A 522 11.77 -9.54 -33.19
C TYR A 522 12.92 -9.77 -32.19
N ASP A 523 12.63 -9.57 -30.90
CA ASP A 523 13.53 -9.85 -29.78
C ASP A 523 13.12 -11.15 -29.07
N ILE A 524 14.08 -11.82 -28.43
CA ILE A 524 13.89 -13.08 -27.72
C ILE A 524 14.42 -12.95 -26.29
N TRP A 525 13.50 -13.01 -25.35
CA TRP A 525 13.75 -12.97 -23.92
C TRP A 525 13.38 -14.32 -23.30
N ILE A 526 14.23 -14.84 -22.42
CA ILE A 526 14.02 -16.10 -21.69
C ILE A 526 14.35 -15.87 -20.23
N ASP A 527 13.43 -16.21 -19.33
CA ASP A 527 13.51 -15.98 -17.88
C ASP A 527 13.89 -14.54 -17.54
N GLU A 528 13.21 -13.58 -18.19
CA GLU A 528 13.46 -12.13 -18.11
C GLU A 528 14.86 -11.64 -18.54
N ILE A 529 15.67 -12.49 -19.18
CA ILE A 529 16.95 -12.13 -19.79
C ILE A 529 16.82 -12.02 -21.31
N GLU A 530 17.23 -10.90 -21.89
CA GLU A 530 17.35 -10.74 -23.33
C GLU A 530 18.52 -11.57 -23.88
N TYR A 531 18.21 -12.54 -24.74
CA TYR A 531 19.23 -13.37 -25.40
C TYR A 531 19.51 -12.93 -26.83
N GLN A 532 18.50 -12.44 -27.55
CA GLN A 532 18.61 -11.98 -28.93
C GLN A 532 17.77 -10.72 -29.13
N THR A 533 18.29 -9.77 -29.90
CA THR A 533 17.60 -8.53 -30.26
C THR A 533 17.68 -8.30 -31.77
N ASP A 534 16.69 -7.63 -32.35
CA ASP A 534 16.59 -7.29 -33.77
C ASP A 534 16.73 -8.51 -34.72
N VAL A 535 16.21 -9.68 -34.31
CA VAL A 535 16.23 -10.90 -35.12
C VAL A 535 15.32 -10.74 -36.33
N GLY A 536 15.87 -10.86 -37.54
CA GLY A 536 15.08 -10.75 -38.77
C GLY A 536 14.00 -11.84 -38.89
N LEU A 537 12.78 -11.46 -39.27
CA LEU A 537 11.68 -12.40 -39.54
C LEU A 537 12.08 -13.42 -40.61
N ARG A 538 11.68 -14.68 -40.40
CA ARG A 538 11.91 -15.80 -41.35
C ARG A 538 11.22 -15.56 -42.69
N VAL A 539 10.02 -14.98 -42.63
CA VAL A 539 9.21 -14.56 -43.78
C VAL A 539 8.68 -13.17 -43.43
N LEU A 540 8.90 -12.18 -44.30
CA LEU A 540 8.44 -10.81 -44.10
C LEU A 540 6.92 -10.80 -43.92
N ALA A 541 6.44 -9.98 -42.99
CA ALA A 541 5.02 -9.91 -42.62
C ALA A 541 4.51 -8.48 -42.71
N VAL A 542 3.20 -8.30 -42.74
CA VAL A 542 2.58 -6.99 -42.42
C VAL A 542 1.91 -7.07 -41.06
N THR A 543 1.39 -8.26 -40.72
CA THR A 543 0.85 -8.60 -39.42
C THR A 543 1.18 -10.06 -39.08
N LEU A 544 1.31 -10.36 -37.79
CA LEU A 544 1.07 -11.70 -37.27
C LEU A 544 -0.43 -11.86 -37.01
N ASP A 545 -1.00 -13.00 -37.40
CA ASP A 545 -2.44 -13.28 -37.37
C ASP A 545 -2.78 -14.49 -36.47
N SER A 546 -1.79 -15.29 -36.08
CA SER A 546 -1.97 -16.39 -35.13
C SER A 546 -0.68 -16.85 -34.44
N LEU A 547 -0.84 -17.42 -33.25
CA LEU A 547 0.17 -18.19 -32.53
C LEU A 547 -0.09 -19.68 -32.75
N ARG A 548 0.93 -20.47 -33.09
CA ARG A 548 0.86 -21.93 -33.12
C ARG A 548 1.92 -22.56 -32.21
N LEU A 549 1.49 -23.56 -31.46
CA LEU A 549 2.32 -24.42 -30.62
C LEU A 549 2.32 -25.83 -31.24
N ALA A 550 3.48 -26.45 -31.39
CA ALA A 550 3.60 -27.69 -32.18
C ALA A 550 4.74 -28.61 -31.75
N SER A 551 4.55 -29.90 -32.04
CA SER A 551 5.61 -30.91 -32.10
C SER A 551 6.32 -30.90 -33.47
N SER A 552 7.02 -31.99 -33.82
CA SER A 552 7.71 -32.17 -35.09
C SER A 552 7.50 -33.56 -35.67
N VAL A 553 7.35 -33.63 -37.00
CA VAL A 553 7.17 -34.87 -37.79
C VAL A 553 8.31 -35.90 -37.68
N ALA A 554 9.41 -35.55 -37.01
CA ALA A 554 10.59 -36.41 -36.83
C ALA A 554 10.82 -36.86 -35.37
N GLY A 555 10.15 -36.23 -34.39
CA GLY A 555 10.19 -36.61 -32.98
C GLY A 555 9.08 -37.61 -32.66
N SER A 556 9.17 -38.32 -31.53
CA SER A 556 8.07 -39.13 -31.00
C SER A 556 8.32 -39.53 -29.54
N ASN A 557 7.25 -39.79 -28.80
CA ASN A 557 7.28 -40.19 -27.38
C ASN A 557 7.82 -39.09 -26.45
N TYR A 558 7.43 -37.84 -26.71
CA TYR A 558 7.79 -36.66 -25.91
C TYR A 558 6.57 -35.75 -25.72
N ILE A 559 6.62 -34.92 -24.69
CA ILE A 559 5.49 -34.12 -24.22
C ILE A 559 5.95 -32.69 -24.00
N ASN A 560 5.25 -31.77 -24.66
CA ASN A 560 5.47 -30.33 -24.56
C ASN A 560 4.33 -29.72 -23.76
N TYR A 561 4.68 -28.79 -22.88
CA TYR A 561 3.75 -28.14 -21.96
C TYR A 561 3.83 -26.63 -22.12
N PHE A 562 2.67 -25.98 -22.13
CA PHE A 562 2.54 -24.54 -22.27
C PHE A 562 1.54 -24.01 -21.25
N ASP A 563 1.79 -22.83 -20.70
CA ASP A 563 0.89 -22.18 -19.75
C ASP A 563 0.97 -20.65 -19.90
N ALA A 564 -0.05 -19.96 -19.40
CA ALA A 564 -0.10 -18.52 -19.19
C ALA A 564 0.28 -17.68 -20.42
N ILE A 565 -0.40 -17.93 -21.54
CA ILE A 565 -0.12 -17.28 -22.82
C ILE A 565 -0.75 -15.88 -22.83
N GLY A 566 0.07 -14.84 -22.74
CA GLY A 566 -0.34 -13.44 -22.66
C GLY A 566 -0.01 -12.65 -23.93
N TYR A 567 -0.91 -11.74 -24.33
CA TYR A 567 -0.75 -10.88 -25.50
C TYR A 567 -0.83 -9.40 -25.13
N SER A 568 0.13 -8.57 -25.56
CA SER A 568 0.15 -7.13 -25.24
C SER A 568 -1.00 -6.30 -25.80
N TRP A 569 -1.81 -6.87 -26.71
CA TRP A 569 -3.00 -6.23 -27.31
C TRP A 569 -4.32 -6.71 -26.69
N ASP A 570 -4.28 -7.65 -25.75
CA ASP A 570 -5.42 -7.97 -24.90
C ASP A 570 -5.54 -6.88 -23.81
N PRO A 571 -6.64 -6.10 -23.76
CA PRO A 571 -6.78 -5.01 -22.79
C PRO A 571 -6.93 -5.48 -21.33
N SER A 572 -7.11 -6.79 -21.09
CA SER A 572 -7.09 -7.37 -19.74
C SER A 572 -5.70 -7.84 -19.30
N TYR A 573 -4.76 -7.94 -20.25
CA TYR A 573 -3.38 -8.37 -20.01
C TYR A 573 -2.43 -7.17 -19.93
N THR A 574 -1.41 -7.28 -19.08
CA THR A 574 -0.29 -6.35 -19.00
C THR A 574 0.98 -7.19 -19.06
N VAL A 575 1.96 -6.76 -19.86
CA VAL A 575 3.22 -7.50 -20.06
C VAL A 575 3.89 -7.78 -18.69
N GLY A 576 4.31 -9.03 -18.48
CA GLY A 576 4.82 -9.54 -17.21
C GLY A 576 3.77 -10.02 -16.21
N ASN A 577 2.45 -9.88 -16.46
CA ASN A 577 1.41 -10.41 -15.55
C ASN A 577 1.54 -11.92 -15.35
N ASN A 578 2.00 -12.66 -16.37
CA ASN A 578 2.17 -14.11 -16.31
C ASN A 578 3.45 -14.57 -15.58
N LEU A 579 4.28 -13.66 -15.06
CA LEU A 579 5.40 -13.99 -14.17
C LEU A 579 4.93 -14.25 -12.74
N ILE A 580 3.86 -13.58 -12.30
CA ILE A 580 3.34 -13.65 -10.93
C ILE A 580 2.05 -14.48 -10.92
N ALA A 581 2.16 -15.64 -10.28
CA ALA A 581 1.06 -16.56 -10.13
C ALA A 581 -0.01 -16.00 -9.16
N GLU A 582 -1.30 -16.23 -9.45
CA GLU A 582 -2.39 -15.81 -8.58
C GLU A 582 -2.33 -16.53 -7.23
N GLY A 583 -2.28 -15.74 -6.15
CA GLY A 583 -2.12 -16.28 -4.80
C GLY A 583 -0.68 -16.64 -4.42
N ALA A 584 0.32 -16.25 -5.23
CA ALA A 584 1.72 -16.28 -4.81
C ALA A 584 1.92 -15.54 -3.47
N ILE A 585 2.93 -15.95 -2.71
CA ILE A 585 3.22 -15.38 -1.38
C ILE A 585 3.55 -13.89 -1.49
N ASP A 586 3.03 -13.12 -0.53
CA ASP A 586 3.26 -11.69 -0.36
C ASP A 586 2.83 -10.83 -1.58
N GLN A 587 1.86 -11.31 -2.38
CA GLN A 587 1.25 -10.56 -3.47
C GLN A 587 0.58 -9.27 -2.94
N VAL A 588 0.85 -8.13 -3.58
CA VAL A 588 0.19 -6.86 -3.30
C VAL A 588 -1.29 -6.96 -3.70
N VAL A 589 -2.18 -7.02 -2.72
CA VAL A 589 -3.64 -7.07 -2.94
C VAL A 589 -4.24 -5.67 -2.97
N PHE A 590 -3.63 -4.71 -2.27
CA PHE A 590 -4.03 -3.32 -2.31
C PHE A 590 -2.81 -2.41 -2.10
N GLU A 591 -2.79 -1.27 -2.77
CA GLU A 591 -1.79 -0.23 -2.55
C GLU A 591 -2.40 1.14 -2.85
N GLY A 592 -1.95 2.16 -2.10
CA GLY A 592 -2.45 3.51 -2.30
C GLY A 592 -1.88 4.52 -1.31
N LEU A 593 -2.13 5.79 -1.61
CA LEU A 593 -1.81 6.90 -0.71
C LEU A 593 -2.97 7.11 0.27
N VAL A 594 -2.65 7.23 1.55
CA VAL A 594 -3.56 7.68 2.60
C VAL A 594 -4.08 9.07 2.25
N GLN A 595 -5.39 9.22 2.14
CA GLN A 595 -6.02 10.52 1.98
C GLN A 595 -6.09 11.26 3.33
N GLU A 596 -6.29 12.57 3.31
CA GLU A 596 -6.53 13.32 4.55
C GLU A 596 -7.67 12.70 5.36
N PHE A 597 -7.42 12.51 6.65
CA PHE A 597 -8.42 12.04 7.60
C PHE A 597 -9.58 13.03 7.63
N THR A 598 -10.68 12.67 6.99
CA THR A 598 -11.92 13.40 7.16
C THR A 598 -12.42 13.08 8.57
N GLU A 599 -12.33 14.04 9.49
CA GLU A 599 -12.96 13.95 10.82
C GLU A 599 -14.50 13.93 10.65
N GLU A 600 -15.05 12.79 10.23
CA GLU A 600 -16.48 12.56 10.27
C GLU A 600 -16.88 12.30 11.73
N PRO A 601 -17.76 13.13 12.33
CA PRO A 601 -18.26 12.85 13.66
C PRO A 601 -19.08 11.56 13.62
N LEU A 602 -18.54 10.49 14.23
CA LEU A 602 -19.29 9.27 14.50
C LEU A 602 -20.43 9.58 15.46
N GLN A 603 -21.58 9.89 14.87
CA GLN A 603 -22.89 10.04 15.47
C GLN A 603 -23.03 11.21 16.45
N GLU A 604 -23.53 12.36 15.96
CA GLU A 604 -24.04 13.43 16.81
C GLU A 604 -25.37 12.98 17.46
N VAL A 605 -25.32 12.52 18.71
CA VAL A 605 -26.52 12.16 19.50
C VAL A 605 -27.27 13.42 19.92
N SER A 606 -28.16 13.89 19.03
CA SER A 606 -29.06 15.01 19.26
C SER A 606 -30.22 14.60 20.18
N ILE A 607 -30.18 15.00 21.46
CA ILE A 607 -31.33 14.86 22.36
C ILE A 607 -32.29 16.03 22.12
N ARG A 608 -33.36 15.80 21.35
CA ARG A 608 -34.45 16.78 21.16
C ARG A 608 -35.52 16.60 22.23
N SER A 609 -35.95 17.70 22.83
CA SER A 609 -37.18 17.75 23.63
C SER A 609 -38.39 17.78 22.71
N GLN A 610 -39.38 16.91 22.94
CA GLN A 610 -40.62 16.83 22.14
C GLN A 610 -41.64 17.96 22.42
N ALA A 611 -41.31 18.94 23.27
CA ALA A 611 -42.25 19.95 23.78
C ALA A 611 -42.81 20.95 22.75
N ILE A 612 -42.48 20.84 21.44
CA ILE A 612 -42.91 21.76 20.39
C ILE A 612 -43.93 21.13 19.40
N GLU A 613 -44.12 19.81 19.39
CA GLU A 613 -45.02 19.12 18.43
C GLU A 613 -46.33 18.57 19.04
N MET A 614 -46.89 19.25 20.05
CA MET A 614 -48.24 18.92 20.57
C MET A 614 -49.36 19.90 20.20
N ASP A 615 -49.07 21.02 19.54
CA ASP A 615 -50.09 22.05 19.22
C ASP A 615 -50.82 21.87 17.87
N ASN A 616 -50.47 20.85 17.06
CA ASN A 616 -51.02 20.73 15.68
C ASN A 616 -51.64 19.37 15.29
N ILE A 617 -51.84 18.44 16.24
CA ILE A 617 -52.58 17.18 15.94
C ILE A 617 -54.05 17.33 16.35
N PHE A 618 -54.81 18.08 15.54
CA PHE A 618 -56.26 17.91 15.50
C PHE A 618 -56.58 16.63 14.70
N PRO A 619 -57.29 15.64 15.27
CA PRO A 619 -57.68 14.46 14.52
C PRO A 619 -58.72 14.83 13.46
N ALA A 620 -58.42 14.53 12.20
CA ALA A 620 -59.36 14.71 11.09
C ALA A 620 -60.47 13.65 11.18
N GLY A 621 -61.56 13.99 11.87
CA GLY A 621 -62.78 13.19 11.97
C GLY A 621 -63.98 14.08 12.29
N ASP A 622 -64.90 14.22 11.33
CA ASP A 622 -66.10 15.03 11.50
C ASP A 622 -67.09 14.37 12.47
N PHE A 623 -67.15 14.90 13.70
CA PHE A 623 -68.17 14.58 14.69
C PHE A 623 -69.00 15.83 15.02
N SER A 624 -69.48 16.55 14.01
CA SER A 624 -70.50 17.60 14.14
C SER A 624 -71.91 17.04 14.49
N GLY A 625 -71.97 16.17 15.50
CA GLY A 625 -73.19 15.62 16.10
C GLY A 625 -73.43 16.21 17.49
N SER A 626 -74.43 17.09 17.62
CA SER A 626 -74.72 17.92 18.80
C SER A 626 -74.54 17.25 20.17
N SER A 627 -73.75 17.87 21.05
CA SER A 627 -73.70 17.57 22.50
C SER A 627 -75.09 17.58 23.17
N GLN A 628 -76.02 18.37 22.63
CA GLN A 628 -77.40 18.48 23.13
C GLN A 628 -78.21 17.18 23.03
N SER A 629 -78.00 16.32 22.02
CA SER A 629 -78.75 15.06 21.91
C SER A 629 -78.28 14.02 22.94
N ILE A 630 -76.96 13.98 23.20
CA ILE A 630 -76.34 13.14 24.24
C ILE A 630 -76.82 13.59 25.63
N ILE A 631 -76.81 14.91 25.89
CA ILE A 631 -77.34 15.49 27.14
C ILE A 631 -78.83 15.14 27.33
N ASN A 632 -79.65 15.25 26.29
CA ASN A 632 -81.07 14.91 26.38
C ASN A 632 -81.29 13.40 26.65
N SER A 633 -80.52 12.50 26.02
CA SER A 633 -80.58 11.06 26.34
C SER A 633 -80.15 10.75 27.79
N LEU A 634 -79.09 11.39 28.29
CA LEU A 634 -78.65 11.25 29.69
C LEU A 634 -79.72 11.71 30.68
N ILE A 635 -80.32 12.89 30.44
CA ILE A 635 -81.42 13.41 31.28
C ILE A 635 -82.63 12.46 31.25
N THR A 636 -82.98 11.89 30.09
CA THR A 636 -84.14 10.99 29.98
C THR A 636 -83.90 9.64 30.67
N THR A 637 -82.64 9.17 30.72
CA THR A 637 -82.28 7.86 31.27
C THR A 637 -81.99 7.91 32.78
N LEU A 638 -81.44 9.03 33.28
CA LEU A 638 -80.95 9.21 34.66
C LEU A 638 -81.72 10.29 35.44
N ALA A 639 -82.97 10.57 35.03
CA ALA A 639 -83.81 11.67 35.53
C ALA A 639 -84.05 11.68 37.06
N SER A 640 -83.81 10.56 37.75
CA SER A 640 -84.08 10.42 39.19
C SER A 640 -83.06 11.12 40.11
N TYR A 641 -81.87 11.49 39.62
CA TYR A 641 -80.83 12.14 40.44
C TYR A 641 -79.99 13.22 39.73
N ILE A 642 -80.30 13.56 38.47
CA ILE A 642 -79.65 14.66 37.72
C ILE A 642 -80.63 15.83 37.56
N THR A 643 -80.26 17.01 38.06
CA THR A 643 -81.05 18.24 37.88
C THR A 643 -80.34 19.19 36.89
N PRO A 644 -80.97 19.63 35.78
CA PRO A 644 -80.28 20.46 34.80
C PRO A 644 -79.92 21.86 35.31
N GLY A 645 -78.63 22.20 35.26
CA GLY A 645 -78.17 23.59 35.32
C GLY A 645 -78.36 24.28 33.97
N THR A 646 -79.04 25.43 33.95
CA THR A 646 -79.41 26.13 32.70
C THR A 646 -78.19 26.63 31.93
N LEU A 647 -77.94 26.09 30.74
CA LEU A 647 -76.92 26.58 29.81
C LEU A 647 -77.53 27.50 28.75
N ALA A 648 -76.99 28.71 28.62
CA ALA A 648 -77.23 29.56 27.45
C ALA A 648 -76.25 29.17 26.32
N ALA A 649 -76.68 29.25 25.07
CA ALA A 649 -75.87 28.86 23.92
C ALA A 649 -74.60 29.73 23.80
N GLY A 650 -73.42 29.09 23.76
CA GLY A 650 -72.16 29.77 23.46
C GLY A 650 -71.06 29.72 24.54
N GLN A 651 -71.24 28.99 25.65
CA GLN A 651 -70.15 28.73 26.61
C GLN A 651 -69.87 27.24 26.81
N ALA A 652 -68.62 26.91 27.12
CA ALA A 652 -68.15 25.55 27.30
C ALA A 652 -68.42 25.04 28.73
N MET A 653 -69.07 23.87 28.80
CA MET A 653 -69.32 23.02 29.98
C MET A 653 -70.03 23.67 31.19
N GLY A 654 -71.33 23.37 31.34
CA GLY A 654 -72.09 23.67 32.55
C GLY A 654 -71.95 22.60 33.63
N THR A 655 -72.07 22.99 34.89
CA THR A 655 -72.00 22.10 36.05
C THR A 655 -73.20 21.16 36.10
N ILE A 656 -72.95 19.86 36.24
CA ILE A 656 -73.98 18.86 36.56
C ILE A 656 -73.94 18.60 38.07
N THR A 657 -75.09 18.70 38.74
CA THR A 657 -75.23 18.39 40.17
C THR A 657 -76.00 17.09 40.33
N PHE A 658 -75.41 16.14 41.07
CA PHE A 658 -76.02 14.87 41.45
C PHE A 658 -76.61 14.97 42.86
N ALA A 659 -77.75 14.32 43.11
CA ALA A 659 -78.42 14.32 44.42
C ALA A 659 -78.86 12.91 44.85
N GLY A 660 -78.71 12.60 46.15
CA GLY A 660 -79.09 11.31 46.74
C GLY A 660 -77.91 10.41 47.13
N ASP A 661 -78.20 9.34 47.88
CA ASP A 661 -77.20 8.48 48.53
C ASP A 661 -76.59 7.43 47.57
N GLN A 662 -75.98 7.88 46.48
CA GLN A 662 -75.22 7.00 45.57
C GLN A 662 -73.72 7.03 45.88
N THR A 663 -73.05 5.88 45.74
CA THR A 663 -71.59 5.83 45.93
C THR A 663 -70.88 6.43 44.73
N LEU A 664 -69.71 7.04 44.95
CA LEU A 664 -68.87 7.60 43.87
C LEU A 664 -68.53 6.53 42.81
N ARG A 665 -68.38 5.27 43.24
CA ARG A 665 -68.18 4.11 42.35
C ARG A 665 -69.38 3.89 41.43
N THR A 666 -70.60 3.89 41.96
CA THR A 666 -71.83 3.69 41.18
C THR A 666 -72.01 4.80 40.15
N ILE A 667 -71.76 6.05 40.52
CA ILE A 667 -71.80 7.20 39.58
C ILE A 667 -70.76 7.03 38.47
N LEU A 668 -69.55 6.56 38.79
CA LEU A 668 -68.51 6.30 37.78
C LEU A 668 -68.83 5.10 36.90
N GLU A 669 -69.42 4.03 37.44
CA GLU A 669 -69.80 2.82 36.69
C GLU A 669 -70.97 3.09 35.73
N ASP A 670 -71.97 3.89 36.12
CA ASP A 670 -73.07 4.35 35.25
C ASP A 670 -72.55 5.23 34.08
N PHE A 671 -71.51 6.04 34.31
CA PHE A 671 -70.92 6.92 33.30
C PHE A 671 -69.77 6.29 32.49
N ALA A 672 -69.23 5.13 32.92
CA ALA A 672 -68.13 4.43 32.24
C ALA A 672 -68.47 3.95 30.82
N PHE A 673 -69.76 3.92 30.45
CA PHE A 673 -70.20 3.64 29.07
C PHE A 673 -69.90 4.78 28.07
N LEU A 674 -69.40 5.94 28.51
CA LEU A 674 -69.07 7.10 27.67
C LEU A 674 -67.56 7.40 27.66
N ASN A 675 -66.78 6.53 27.01
CA ASN A 675 -65.31 6.51 26.97
C ASN A 675 -64.58 7.74 26.36
N ASN A 676 -65.27 8.85 26.07
CA ASN A 676 -64.72 10.00 25.32
C ASN A 676 -64.65 11.33 26.10
N PHE A 677 -64.67 11.31 27.44
CA PHE A 677 -64.50 12.53 28.26
C PHE A 677 -63.51 12.35 29.41
N ILE A 678 -62.63 13.35 29.59
CA ILE A 678 -61.79 13.51 30.77
C ILE A 678 -62.57 14.33 31.80
N TRP A 679 -62.81 13.76 32.98
CA TRP A 679 -63.58 14.40 34.05
C TRP A 679 -62.66 14.94 35.15
N TYR A 680 -62.83 16.21 35.49
CA TYR A 680 -62.24 16.81 36.68
C TYR A 680 -63.28 16.85 37.81
N LEU A 681 -63.08 16.01 38.83
CA LEU A 681 -63.91 15.99 40.04
C LEU A 681 -63.25 16.86 41.12
N THR A 682 -63.96 17.90 41.54
CA THR A 682 -63.54 18.80 42.63
C THR A 682 -64.45 18.57 43.85
N PRO A 683 -64.15 17.59 44.74
CA PRO A 683 -65.01 17.30 45.88
C PRO A 683 -64.98 18.44 46.91
N THR A 684 -66.13 19.07 47.15
CA THR A 684 -66.32 20.08 48.20
C THR A 684 -66.68 19.41 49.53
N GLY A 685 -65.70 18.75 50.14
CA GLY A 685 -65.83 18.10 51.45
C GLY A 685 -64.53 17.44 51.91
N ALA A 686 -64.25 17.44 53.21
CA ALA A 686 -62.95 17.01 53.74
C ALA A 686 -62.80 15.48 53.82
N LEU A 687 -61.76 14.95 53.17
CA LEU A 687 -61.25 13.59 53.39
C LEU A 687 -60.11 13.65 54.42
N GLN A 688 -60.25 12.96 55.56
CA GLN A 688 -59.22 12.88 56.60
C GLN A 688 -58.59 11.48 56.66
N PHE A 689 -57.26 11.41 56.68
CA PHE A 689 -56.49 10.22 57.08
C PHE A 689 -55.28 10.65 57.95
N ASN A 690 -54.96 9.84 58.96
CA ASN A 690 -54.06 10.19 60.08
C ASN A 690 -52.65 9.59 59.98
N ASN A 691 -51.77 10.04 60.88
CA ASN A 691 -50.30 10.09 60.75
C ASN A 691 -49.52 9.22 61.78
N GLY A 692 -48.30 8.77 61.42
CA GLY A 692 -47.23 8.27 62.31
C GLY A 692 -46.26 7.28 61.62
N THR A 693 -44.94 7.23 61.87
CA THR A 693 -44.05 8.04 62.74
C THR A 693 -42.56 7.77 62.44
N ILE A 694 -41.70 8.81 62.43
CA ILE A 694 -40.23 8.82 62.71
C ILE A 694 -39.33 8.13 61.65
N ASP A 695 -38.27 8.72 61.06
CA ASP A 695 -37.66 10.07 61.03
C ASP A 695 -36.76 10.16 59.75
N SER A 696 -35.91 11.13 59.41
CA SER A 696 -35.28 12.28 60.13
C SER A 696 -35.07 13.51 59.20
N THR A 697 -34.34 14.52 59.68
CA THR A 697 -34.03 15.80 59.00
C THR A 697 -32.62 15.89 58.40
N PHE A 698 -32.44 16.72 57.35
CA PHE A 698 -31.14 17.22 56.88
C PHE A 698 -31.21 18.75 56.74
N ASP A 699 -30.18 19.45 57.21
CA ASP A 699 -30.12 20.92 57.33
C ASP A 699 -28.90 21.45 56.57
N ILE A 700 -28.98 22.66 56.00
CA ILE A 700 -27.94 23.22 55.10
C ILE A 700 -27.46 24.58 55.62
N THR A 701 -26.17 24.66 55.95
CA THR A 701 -25.48 25.92 56.28
C THR A 701 -24.26 26.13 55.40
N GLU A 702 -24.04 27.38 54.98
CA GLU A 702 -23.03 27.79 54.00
C GLU A 702 -21.58 27.73 54.53
N SER A 703 -20.69 27.05 53.79
CA SER A 703 -19.27 27.43 53.68
C SER A 703 -18.62 26.87 52.40
N THR A 704 -18.29 27.77 51.48
CA THR A 704 -17.34 27.74 50.32
C THR A 704 -16.39 26.54 50.08
N PRO A 705 -15.86 26.34 48.85
CA PRO A 705 -16.10 27.06 47.58
C PRO A 705 -16.53 26.13 46.41
N ALA A 706 -16.72 26.71 45.22
CA ALA A 706 -17.12 26.00 44.00
C ALA A 706 -16.16 24.86 43.61
N LEU A 707 -16.69 23.64 43.53
CA LEU A 707 -16.04 22.53 42.85
C LEU A 707 -16.45 22.58 41.37
N ASP A 708 -15.65 23.26 40.55
CA ASP A 708 -15.82 23.25 39.10
C ASP A 708 -15.43 21.85 38.57
N VAL A 709 -16.42 20.99 38.42
CA VAL A 709 -16.24 19.66 37.82
C VAL A 709 -16.23 19.81 36.31
N GLY A 710 -15.13 20.37 35.80
CA GLY A 710 -14.76 20.35 34.40
C GLY A 710 -14.66 18.91 33.90
N ARG A 711 -15.79 18.37 33.43
CA ARG A 711 -15.83 17.06 32.76
C ARG A 711 -15.13 17.18 31.42
N ASN A 712 -13.82 16.93 31.43
CA ASN A 712 -13.07 16.61 30.22
C ASN A 712 -13.77 15.45 29.50
N ARG A 713 -14.54 15.77 28.45
CA ARG A 713 -15.02 14.77 27.51
C ARG A 713 -13.79 14.24 26.78
N GLY A 714 -13.35 13.03 27.14
CA GLY A 714 -12.34 12.33 26.37
C GLY A 714 -12.84 12.15 24.94
N LYS A 715 -12.29 12.93 24.00
CA LYS A 715 -12.47 12.68 22.57
C LYS A 715 -11.81 11.34 22.27
N ARG A 716 -12.60 10.29 22.01
CA ARG A 716 -12.10 9.16 21.24
C ARG A 716 -12.15 9.56 19.78
N ALA A 717 -11.01 9.96 19.22
CA ALA A 717 -10.84 9.93 17.78
C ALA A 717 -10.94 8.47 17.35
N VAL A 718 -11.76 8.21 16.34
CA VAL A 718 -11.72 6.94 15.60
C VAL A 718 -11.15 7.31 14.25
N ASN A 719 -9.91 6.94 14.00
CA ASN A 719 -9.19 7.28 12.79
C ASN A 719 -9.79 6.48 11.62
N LYS A 720 -10.79 7.05 10.95
CA LYS A 720 -11.36 6.50 9.72
C LYS A 720 -10.43 6.83 8.56
N VAL A 721 -9.49 5.94 8.26
CA VAL A 721 -8.66 6.03 7.06
C VAL A 721 -9.55 5.69 5.86
N ASN A 722 -9.63 6.58 4.86
CA ASN A 722 -10.45 6.36 3.66
C ASN A 722 -9.53 6.27 2.43
N ILE A 723 -8.97 5.09 2.19
CA ILE A 723 -7.97 4.89 1.13
C ILE A 723 -8.69 4.56 -0.18
N LYS A 724 -8.54 5.44 -1.17
CA LYS A 724 -9.14 5.28 -2.51
C LYS A 724 -8.05 4.96 -3.52
N GLY A 725 -7.90 3.67 -3.83
CA GLY A 725 -7.05 3.15 -4.89
C GLY A 725 -7.72 1.91 -5.46
N ALA A 726 -7.88 1.85 -6.78
CA ALA A 726 -8.48 0.69 -7.45
C ALA A 726 -7.59 0.30 -8.63
N ILE A 727 -7.08 -0.92 -8.59
CA ILE A 727 -6.58 -1.62 -9.77
C ILE A 727 -7.77 -2.41 -10.32
N VAL A 728 -8.25 -2.01 -11.50
CA VAL A 728 -9.22 -2.79 -12.28
C VAL A 728 -8.52 -3.13 -13.59
N ALA A 729 -8.24 -4.41 -13.82
CA ALA A 729 -7.52 -4.91 -15.00
C ALA A 729 -6.17 -4.18 -15.28
N GLY A 730 -5.26 -4.19 -14.30
CA GLY A 730 -3.87 -3.70 -14.45
C GLY A 730 -3.69 -2.18 -14.60
N THR A 731 -4.73 -1.44 -14.96
CA THR A 731 -4.67 0.01 -15.18
C THR A 731 -5.24 0.76 -13.98
N GLN A 732 -4.46 1.68 -13.41
CA GLN A 732 -4.98 2.60 -12.39
C GLN A 732 -5.92 3.61 -13.04
N VAL A 733 -7.20 3.60 -12.65
CA VAL A 733 -8.08 4.74 -12.94
C VAL A 733 -7.65 5.89 -12.04
N ALA A 734 -6.81 6.78 -12.56
CA ALA A 734 -6.39 7.98 -11.86
C ALA A 734 -7.63 8.83 -11.53
N GLY A 735 -7.98 8.87 -10.25
CA GLY A 735 -8.99 9.79 -9.75
C GLY A 735 -8.48 11.21 -9.91
N VAL A 736 -8.90 11.89 -10.99
CA VAL A 736 -8.55 13.29 -11.24
C VAL A 736 -8.94 14.10 -10.02
N GLY A 737 -7.96 14.74 -9.39
CA GLY A 737 -8.20 15.69 -8.30
C GLY A 737 -9.10 16.80 -8.83
N ALA A 738 -10.28 16.95 -8.23
CA ALA A 738 -11.24 17.97 -8.63
C ALA A 738 -10.78 19.35 -8.12
N GLU A 739 -9.79 19.94 -8.80
CA GLU A 739 -9.21 21.24 -8.41
C GLU A 739 -10.06 22.45 -8.85
N ASP A 740 -11.12 22.27 -9.64
CA ASP A 740 -12.00 23.37 -10.03
C ASP A 740 -13.48 23.12 -9.70
N LEU A 741 -14.01 23.95 -8.80
CA LEU A 741 -15.42 24.03 -8.40
C LEU A 741 -16.34 24.43 -9.58
N THR A 742 -15.78 24.95 -10.67
CA THR A 742 -16.52 25.47 -11.82
C THR A 742 -17.14 24.35 -12.67
N ASP A 743 -16.49 23.18 -12.77
CA ASP A 743 -16.96 22.07 -13.61
C ASP A 743 -18.21 21.35 -13.04
N GLN A 744 -18.40 21.34 -11.72
CA GLN A 744 -19.55 20.68 -11.09
C GLN A 744 -20.89 21.34 -11.49
N GLN A 745 -20.88 22.62 -11.87
CA GLN A 745 -22.08 23.34 -12.28
C GLN A 745 -22.53 23.00 -13.71
N GLN A 746 -21.65 22.46 -14.56
CA GLN A 746 -21.99 22.16 -15.96
C GLN A 746 -22.77 20.84 -16.14
N PHE A 747 -22.74 19.96 -15.13
CA PHE A 747 -23.45 18.66 -15.13
C PHE A 747 -24.71 18.62 -14.25
N GLY A 748 -25.15 19.76 -13.70
CA GLY A 748 -26.42 19.86 -12.98
C GLY A 748 -26.47 19.19 -11.60
N ILE A 749 -25.32 18.85 -11.02
CA ILE A 749 -25.23 18.32 -9.65
C ILE A 749 -25.32 19.50 -8.68
N ASN A 750 -26.43 19.60 -7.95
CA ASN A 750 -26.75 20.74 -7.12
C ASN A 750 -26.10 20.60 -5.72
N PRO A 751 -25.15 21.46 -5.32
CA PRO A 751 -24.47 21.31 -4.04
C PRO A 751 -25.40 21.66 -2.86
N PHE A 752 -25.42 20.79 -1.83
CA PHE A 752 -26.23 21.01 -0.63
C PHE A 752 -25.73 22.22 0.19
N SER A 753 -26.44 23.35 0.09
CA SER A 753 -26.24 24.47 1.01
C SER A 753 -26.73 24.10 2.42
N ARG A 754 -25.82 23.85 3.37
CA ARG A 754 -26.20 23.76 4.79
C ARG A 754 -26.57 25.15 5.32
N THR A 755 -27.86 25.42 5.47
CA THR A 755 -28.35 26.56 6.25
C THR A 755 -28.12 26.30 7.74
N ILE A 756 -27.10 26.93 8.32
CA ILE A 756 -26.87 26.91 9.77
C ILE A 756 -27.77 27.99 10.41
N SER A 757 -28.77 27.56 11.18
CA SER A 757 -29.59 28.44 12.01
C SER A 757 -29.09 28.43 13.45
N PHE A 758 -28.65 29.59 13.95
CA PHE A 758 -28.29 29.74 15.37
C PHE A 758 -29.55 29.84 16.23
N LEU A 759 -29.60 29.09 17.34
CA LEU A 759 -30.67 29.20 18.34
C LEU A 759 -30.21 30.06 19.52
N ASN A 760 -31.02 31.05 19.90
CA ASN A 760 -30.73 31.95 21.03
C ASN A 760 -30.91 31.21 22.36
N THR A 761 -29.80 30.96 23.07
CA THR A 761 -29.76 30.20 24.32
C THR A 761 -30.44 30.89 25.50
N GLN A 762 -30.62 32.22 25.46
CA GLN A 762 -31.19 32.98 26.58
C GLN A 762 -32.68 32.62 26.84
N SER A 763 -33.42 32.22 25.81
CA SER A 763 -34.84 31.86 25.93
C SER A 763 -35.07 30.49 26.59
N LEU A 764 -34.08 29.59 26.55
CA LEU A 764 -34.21 28.23 27.08
C LEU A 764 -33.95 28.16 28.59
N CYS A 765 -33.05 28.98 29.13
CA CYS A 765 -32.77 29.01 30.57
C CYS A 765 -34.00 29.40 31.40
N ASN A 766 -34.82 30.34 30.92
CA ASN A 766 -36.02 30.81 31.63
C ASN A 766 -37.13 29.74 31.76
N ILE A 767 -37.10 28.69 30.94
CA ILE A 767 -38.07 27.58 30.96
C ILE A 767 -37.62 26.43 31.89
N ALA A 768 -36.31 26.35 32.17
CA ALA A 768 -35.76 25.36 33.09
C ALA A 768 -36.09 25.68 34.56
N GLU A 769 -36.01 26.95 34.97
CA GLU A 769 -36.31 27.35 36.36
C GLU A 769 -37.77 27.12 36.76
N THR A 770 -38.72 27.20 35.81
CA THR A 770 -40.15 27.01 36.11
C THR A 770 -40.54 25.55 36.34
N ASN A 771 -39.82 24.60 35.72
CA ASN A 771 -40.17 23.17 35.77
C ASN A 771 -39.48 22.37 36.89
N ILE A 772 -38.49 22.94 37.58
CA ILE A 772 -37.83 22.29 38.72
C ILE A 772 -38.68 22.38 40.01
N LEU A 773 -39.62 23.34 40.09
CA LEU A 773 -40.43 23.59 41.29
C LEU A 773 -41.79 22.85 41.32
N SER A 774 -42.25 22.28 40.20
CA SER A 774 -43.40 21.36 40.22
C SER A 774 -42.91 19.94 40.54
N ARG A 775 -43.26 19.44 41.74
CA ARG A 775 -42.89 18.09 42.24
C ARG A 775 -43.58 16.94 41.48
N LEU A 776 -43.38 16.87 40.17
CA LEU A 776 -43.80 15.75 39.33
C LEU A 776 -42.64 14.76 39.24
N GLY A 777 -42.93 13.48 39.51
CA GLY A 777 -41.92 12.43 39.60
C GLY A 777 -41.19 12.15 38.28
N THR A 778 -40.06 11.47 38.38
CA THR A 778 -39.24 10.99 37.27
C THR A 778 -40.09 10.26 36.21
N GLN A 779 -40.33 10.92 35.08
CA GLN A 779 -40.86 10.24 33.89
C GLN A 779 -39.75 9.44 33.22
N ALA A 780 -40.07 8.22 32.79
CA ALA A 780 -39.16 7.38 32.03
C ALA A 780 -39.03 7.89 30.59
N THR A 781 -37.82 8.25 30.18
CA THR A 781 -37.50 8.53 28.77
C THR A 781 -37.56 7.23 27.97
N ILE A 782 -38.59 7.07 27.15
CA ILE A 782 -38.66 5.98 26.16
C ILE A 782 -38.13 6.53 24.83
N PRO A 783 -36.94 6.12 24.35
CA PRO A 783 -36.49 6.52 23.02
C PRO A 783 -37.41 5.88 21.97
N ARG A 784 -37.93 6.70 21.06
CA ARG A 784 -38.55 6.24 19.81
C ARG A 784 -37.69 6.72 18.65
N PHE A 785 -37.21 5.78 17.85
CA PHE A 785 -36.48 6.04 16.62
C PHE A 785 -37.49 6.44 15.54
N SER A 786 -37.29 7.60 14.91
CA SER A 786 -38.21 8.14 13.90
C SER A 786 -38.06 7.48 12.54
N ASP A 787 -36.85 7.00 12.22
CA ASP A 787 -36.56 6.27 11.00
C ASP A 787 -36.24 4.81 11.33
N ARG A 788 -37.06 3.91 10.78
CA ARG A 788 -36.85 2.47 10.79
C ARG A 788 -36.65 2.05 9.34
N ASP A 789 -35.40 1.84 8.94
CA ASP A 789 -35.16 1.10 7.70
C ASP A 789 -35.68 -0.33 7.91
N ILE A 790 -36.56 -0.77 7.03
CA ILE A 790 -37.21 -2.09 7.10
C ILE A 790 -36.37 -3.18 6.42
N LEU A 791 -35.31 -2.81 5.70
CA LEU A 791 -34.39 -3.73 5.02
C LEU A 791 -33.13 -4.04 5.83
N ILE A 792 -32.80 -3.19 6.82
CA ILE A 792 -31.57 -3.29 7.62
C ILE A 792 -31.99 -3.45 9.09
N GLY A 793 -31.77 -4.64 9.65
CA GLY A 793 -32.20 -4.99 11.00
C GLY A 793 -31.62 -4.07 12.09
N PHE A 794 -32.35 -3.92 13.20
CA PHE A 794 -32.02 -3.01 14.32
C PHE A 794 -30.65 -3.23 14.99
N ILE A 795 -30.04 -4.39 14.74
CA ILE A 795 -28.73 -4.83 15.23
C ILE A 795 -28.10 -5.60 14.07
N GLN A 796 -26.86 -5.31 13.71
CA GLN A 796 -26.12 -6.01 12.66
C GLN A 796 -25.29 -7.17 13.24
N PRO A 797 -24.99 -8.21 12.43
CA PRO A 797 -24.03 -9.24 12.82
C PRO A 797 -22.68 -8.61 13.19
N GLY A 798 -22.15 -8.95 14.36
CA GLY A 798 -20.89 -8.40 14.89
C GLY A 798 -21.02 -7.25 15.90
N GLU A 799 -22.20 -6.63 16.06
CA GLU A 799 -22.39 -5.56 17.04
C GLU A 799 -22.52 -6.10 18.47
N THR A 800 -21.62 -5.68 19.37
CA THR A 800 -21.70 -6.01 20.80
C THR A 800 -22.56 -5.01 21.55
N ILE A 801 -23.61 -5.48 22.24
CA ILE A 801 -24.49 -4.63 23.07
C ILE A 801 -24.37 -5.03 24.54
N THR A 802 -23.85 -4.11 25.36
CA THR A 802 -23.72 -4.30 26.81
C THR A 802 -24.91 -3.68 27.55
N PHE A 803 -25.66 -4.49 28.30
CA PHE A 803 -26.72 -4.02 29.19
C PHE A 803 -26.26 -4.04 30.65
N GLN A 804 -26.25 -2.89 31.32
CA GLN A 804 -26.11 -2.82 32.78
C GLN A 804 -27.49 -2.74 33.45
N PHE A 805 -27.69 -3.56 34.48
CA PHE A 805 -28.87 -3.51 35.35
C PHE A 805 -28.49 -3.54 36.83
N VAL A 806 -29.32 -2.95 37.67
CA VAL A 806 -29.10 -2.88 39.13
C VAL A 806 -29.89 -4.00 39.80
N LEU A 807 -29.18 -4.94 40.42
CA LEU A 807 -29.67 -6.21 40.97
C LEU A 807 -30.63 -6.12 42.19
N GLY A 808 -31.25 -4.96 42.42
CA GLY A 808 -32.09 -4.67 43.60
C GLY A 808 -33.47 -4.08 43.33
N ASN A 809 -33.92 -3.97 42.08
CA ASN A 809 -35.22 -3.37 41.75
C ASN A 809 -36.00 -4.22 40.72
N PHE A 810 -37.07 -4.88 41.17
CA PHE A 810 -37.81 -5.91 40.42
C PHE A 810 -38.91 -5.37 39.47
N ASN A 811 -38.91 -4.08 39.15
CA ASN A 811 -39.82 -3.54 38.14
C ASN A 811 -39.30 -3.85 36.73
N ILE A 812 -39.71 -5.00 36.19
CA ILE A 812 -39.37 -5.53 34.87
C ILE A 812 -39.74 -4.51 33.77
N PRO A 813 -38.78 -3.89 33.06
CA PRO A 813 -39.07 -3.03 31.92
C PRO A 813 -39.44 -3.85 30.68
N SER A 814 -40.18 -3.27 29.75
CA SER A 814 -40.62 -3.95 28.51
C SER A 814 -39.47 -4.48 27.63
N GLY A 815 -38.24 -3.96 27.79
CA GLY A 815 -37.04 -4.50 27.14
C GLY A 815 -36.67 -5.92 27.59
N GLN A 816 -36.95 -6.28 28.85
CA GLN A 816 -36.65 -7.62 29.36
C GLN A 816 -37.54 -8.69 28.71
N PHE A 817 -38.79 -8.37 28.36
CA PHE A 817 -39.65 -9.26 27.57
C PHE A 817 -39.07 -9.54 26.17
N GLY A 818 -38.45 -8.54 25.52
CA GLY A 818 -37.76 -8.75 24.25
C GLY A 818 -36.54 -9.68 24.37
N ILE A 819 -35.76 -9.52 25.43
CA ILE A 819 -34.60 -10.37 25.73
C ILE A 819 -35.04 -11.80 26.05
N GLU A 820 -36.03 -11.99 26.91
CA GLU A 820 -36.58 -13.31 27.25
C GLU A 820 -37.24 -14.00 26.05
N LEU A 821 -37.93 -13.26 25.18
CA LEU A 821 -38.49 -13.80 23.93
C LEU A 821 -37.41 -14.23 22.94
N THR A 822 -36.30 -13.48 22.87
CA THR A 822 -35.16 -13.82 22.00
C THR A 822 -34.44 -15.08 22.51
N LEU A 823 -34.18 -15.15 23.82
CA LEU A 823 -33.63 -16.35 24.48
C LEU A 823 -34.57 -17.55 24.37
N TYR A 824 -35.89 -17.34 24.42
CA TYR A 824 -36.88 -18.39 24.20
C TYR A 824 -36.82 -18.92 22.77
N ASN A 825 -36.82 -18.05 21.76
CA ASN A 825 -36.75 -18.45 20.35
C ASN A 825 -35.45 -19.21 20.03
N ALA A 826 -34.31 -18.73 20.54
CA ALA A 826 -33.02 -19.43 20.42
C ALA A 826 -33.06 -20.84 21.04
N ARG A 827 -33.64 -20.98 22.25
CA ARG A 827 -33.80 -22.28 22.92
C ARG A 827 -34.78 -23.23 22.23
N GLN A 828 -35.73 -22.72 21.45
CA GLN A 828 -36.66 -23.53 20.66
C GLN A 828 -36.13 -23.82 19.24
N GLY A 829 -34.92 -23.36 18.88
CA GLY A 829 -34.37 -23.52 17.52
C GLY A 829 -35.09 -22.67 16.46
N ILE A 830 -35.85 -21.65 16.88
CA ILE A 830 -36.60 -20.76 15.99
C ILE A 830 -35.68 -19.60 15.58
N GLY A 831 -34.69 -19.93 14.75
CA GLY A 831 -33.65 -19.02 14.26
C GLY A 831 -32.23 -19.46 14.61
N THR A 832 -31.26 -19.04 13.80
CA THR A 832 -29.82 -19.26 14.02
C THR A 832 -29.27 -18.10 14.85
N TYR A 833 -28.63 -18.41 15.99
CA TYR A 833 -28.04 -17.43 16.90
C TYR A 833 -26.69 -17.96 17.39
N ASP A 834 -25.64 -17.15 17.29
CA ASP A 834 -24.38 -17.37 17.99
C ASP A 834 -24.35 -16.50 19.25
N ILE A 835 -24.01 -17.09 20.40
CA ILE A 835 -23.99 -16.43 21.70
C ILE A 835 -22.65 -16.72 22.38
N SER A 836 -21.71 -15.79 22.24
CA SER A 836 -20.43 -15.81 22.96
C SER A 836 -20.59 -15.22 24.36
N ASP A 837 -20.49 -16.10 25.35
CA ASP A 837 -20.43 -15.87 26.80
C ASP A 837 -21.60 -15.14 27.50
N VAL A 838 -21.98 -15.70 28.64
CA VAL A 838 -22.85 -15.10 29.66
C VAL A 838 -22.04 -15.03 30.95
N LEU A 839 -21.77 -13.81 31.43
CA LEU A 839 -21.19 -13.54 32.75
C LEU A 839 -22.28 -13.32 33.80
#